data_AF-A0A3D1PR34-F1
#
_entry.id   AF-A0A3D1PR34-F1
#
_cell.length_a   1.000
_cell.length_b   1.000
_cell.length_c   1.000
_cell.angle_alpha   90.00
_cell.angle_beta   90.00
_cell.angle_gamma   90.00
#
_symmetry.space_group_name_H-M   'P 1'
#
loop_
_entity.id
_entity.type
_entity.pdbx_description
1 polymer ?
#
loop_
_entity_poly.entity_id
_entity_poly.type
_entity_poly.pdbx_seq_one_letter_code
_entity_poly.pdbx_strand_id
1 'polypeptide(L)'
;AQDDEQWRRNADECTRLGIPFGTYLYSYATTEEQAKSEAEHVARLLGLVAPPHEGLDDYTATPYQLSYPVYYDLEDKSITGLYPDEMAHLTEVFFDRLKELGYKGEEGIYASINWTRGRLTDPAFDRWRDNFWIARFNSALGYTGPYSIWQATYTEPGEKYGVQSDTVDVDFVMEELTFTGIKATSKDILPSLTNDTYKNELWLPKAKATATLLTDEPSESEGGQKIFWSSDNEDVATVNKHGEVKAKADGTCTITATLADGRMSADVTVRVGAFTIPVYVTGNLQGLTEGEEVSLADIAALKAGSEDSILVDAGGSLQGTARASLTGGMDMTSAFAAAGYDLQAFDASDMAYGTDRLLSDVMTATGPSIASNLYTTENEALLARSTSWSRNRISNGMNTIVEEAGKKIGFFSLASIGNSAQTKELTAADLALAASEQVAALQAQGADAILCIAGPDTDISGIYADLADLGVTAVLDAGATANSTAKANGIAVVAAGSGWDSVGCLNLTFAADGSMTAEPASMSAADLKSARGSYTTAQQTAYDSAFTSLQSLADGDEDVRSQTLFTFEANESADKTISFANYAAALYLAYADGDRANYPQDAADLTVTALAGGITELGFGDITRGALCDAVPAGQRLVLARTTSAAIGALIDTGTVTRTYEESLTAFEPTDGDALVVTDTATLEALEQAGGSYTILRDYGDVFWDIRMNINDVTNNFANPFTLPEAPQRGAGRK
;
A
#
# COMPACT_ATOMS: atom_id res chain seq x y z
N ALA A 1 -43.56 -38.05 -7.01
CA ALA A 1 -42.10 -37.83 -7.02
C ALA A 1 -41.88 -36.35 -6.76
N GLN A 2 -40.87 -35.97 -5.98
CA GLN A 2 -40.45 -34.57 -5.81
C GLN A 2 -39.33 -34.22 -6.82
N ASP A 3 -39.37 -34.85 -7.99
CA ASP A 3 -38.35 -34.67 -9.03
C ASP A 3 -38.44 -33.24 -9.55
N ASP A 4 -37.29 -32.57 -9.70
CA ASP A 4 -37.21 -31.32 -10.43
C ASP A 4 -37.57 -31.58 -11.91
N GLU A 5 -38.58 -30.88 -12.41
CA GLU A 5 -39.06 -31.01 -13.79
C GLU A 5 -37.98 -30.67 -14.83
N GLN A 6 -36.95 -29.91 -14.47
CA GLN A 6 -35.83 -29.53 -15.32
C GLN A 6 -34.60 -30.44 -15.18
N TRP A 7 -34.53 -31.31 -14.17
CA TRP A 7 -33.35 -32.13 -13.86
C TRP A 7 -32.80 -32.83 -15.10
N ARG A 8 -33.67 -33.62 -15.78
CA ARG A 8 -33.28 -34.43 -16.92
C ARG A 8 -32.66 -33.58 -18.04
N ARG A 9 -33.35 -32.50 -18.42
CA ARG A 9 -32.87 -31.62 -19.49
C ARG A 9 -31.51 -31.03 -19.12
N ASN A 10 -31.36 -30.54 -17.89
CA ASN A 10 -30.14 -29.88 -17.46
C ASN A 10 -28.97 -30.87 -17.36
N ALA A 11 -29.17 -32.03 -16.73
CA ALA A 11 -28.14 -33.06 -16.60
C ALA A 11 -27.72 -33.65 -17.96
N ASP A 12 -28.68 -33.89 -18.87
CA ASP A 12 -28.39 -34.35 -20.23
C ASP A 12 -27.58 -33.32 -21.03
N GLU A 13 -27.95 -32.04 -20.95
CA GLU A 13 -27.24 -30.98 -21.68
C GLU A 13 -25.86 -30.68 -21.09
N CYS A 14 -25.70 -30.68 -19.77
CA CYS A 14 -24.38 -30.57 -19.13
C CYS A 14 -23.47 -31.72 -19.58
N THR A 15 -23.98 -32.97 -19.54
CA THR A 15 -23.24 -34.15 -20.01
C THR A 15 -22.88 -34.04 -21.49
N ARG A 16 -23.83 -33.63 -22.35
CA ARG A 16 -23.63 -33.49 -23.80
C ARG A 16 -22.61 -32.41 -24.15
N LEU A 17 -22.59 -31.31 -23.40
CA LEU A 17 -21.72 -30.16 -23.62
C LEU A 17 -20.38 -30.27 -22.87
N GLY A 18 -20.22 -31.26 -21.99
CA GLY A 18 -19.05 -31.38 -21.13
C GLY A 18 -18.95 -30.27 -20.08
N ILE A 19 -20.09 -29.72 -19.65
CA ILE A 19 -20.15 -28.71 -18.59
C ILE A 19 -20.08 -29.44 -17.24
N PRO A 20 -19.09 -29.14 -16.37
CA PRO A 20 -19.01 -29.73 -15.04
C PRO A 20 -20.26 -29.42 -14.22
N PHE A 21 -20.84 -30.42 -13.56
CA PHE A 21 -22.01 -30.23 -12.71
C PHE A 21 -22.03 -31.16 -11.50
N GLY A 22 -22.69 -30.71 -10.43
CA GLY A 22 -23.02 -31.49 -9.24
C GLY A 22 -24.51 -31.53 -9.02
N THR A 23 -24.93 -32.05 -7.88
CA THR A 23 -26.33 -32.00 -7.45
C THR A 23 -26.39 -31.77 -5.97
N TYR A 24 -27.47 -31.14 -5.51
CA TYR A 24 -27.77 -31.08 -4.09
C TYR A 24 -29.20 -31.54 -3.83
N LEU A 25 -29.43 -32.06 -2.64
CA LEU A 25 -30.76 -32.45 -2.17
C LEU A 25 -31.12 -31.68 -0.91
N TYR A 26 -32.15 -30.86 -1.01
CA TYR A 26 -32.78 -30.16 0.11
C TYR A 26 -33.44 -31.17 1.06
N SER A 27 -32.82 -31.39 2.23
CA SER A 27 -33.24 -32.43 3.18
C SER A 27 -34.41 -32.01 4.05
N TYR A 28 -35.33 -32.96 4.28
CA TYR A 28 -36.36 -32.86 5.32
C TYR A 28 -36.23 -33.97 6.37
N ALA A 29 -35.21 -34.82 6.28
CA ALA A 29 -35.09 -36.03 7.07
C ALA A 29 -34.86 -35.75 8.55
N THR A 30 -35.71 -36.36 9.39
CA THR A 30 -35.59 -36.39 10.85
C THR A 30 -35.44 -37.81 11.39
N THR A 31 -35.45 -38.82 10.50
CA THR A 31 -35.22 -40.23 10.84
C THR A 31 -34.32 -40.88 9.79
N GLU A 32 -33.69 -42.01 10.13
CA GLU A 32 -32.85 -42.76 9.21
C GLU A 32 -33.60 -43.24 7.96
N GLU A 33 -34.87 -43.64 8.11
CA GLU A 33 -35.69 -44.10 6.99
C GLU A 33 -35.95 -42.98 5.99
N GLN A 34 -36.12 -41.74 6.48
CA GLN A 34 -36.27 -40.57 5.62
C GLN A 34 -34.96 -40.25 4.89
N ALA A 35 -33.83 -40.26 5.59
CA ALA A 35 -32.50 -40.06 4.98
C ALA A 35 -32.18 -41.14 3.92
N LYS A 36 -32.51 -42.41 4.19
CA LYS A 36 -32.38 -43.50 3.20
C LYS A 36 -33.29 -43.30 1.98
N SER A 37 -34.53 -42.85 2.20
CA SER A 37 -35.47 -42.56 1.11
C SER A 37 -34.99 -41.40 0.24
N GLU A 38 -34.39 -40.38 0.85
CA GLU A 38 -33.77 -39.24 0.16
C GLU A 38 -32.55 -39.69 -0.67
N ALA A 39 -31.70 -40.57 -0.12
CA ALA A 39 -30.58 -41.15 -0.86
C ALA A 39 -31.04 -42.00 -2.06
N GLU A 40 -32.10 -42.80 -1.89
CA GLU A 40 -32.70 -43.59 -2.97
C GLU A 40 -33.30 -42.71 -4.08
N HIS A 41 -33.83 -41.55 -3.71
CA HIS A 41 -34.29 -40.56 -4.67
C HIS A 41 -33.15 -40.02 -5.53
N VAL A 42 -32.04 -39.59 -4.90
CA VAL A 42 -30.84 -39.11 -5.62
C VAL A 42 -30.24 -40.23 -6.46
N ALA A 43 -30.11 -41.44 -5.92
CA ALA A 43 -29.56 -42.59 -6.66
C ALA A 43 -30.34 -42.90 -7.94
N ARG A 44 -31.67 -42.78 -7.89
CA ARG A 44 -32.52 -42.95 -9.07
C ARG A 44 -32.31 -41.84 -10.09
N LEU A 45 -32.24 -40.58 -9.67
CA LEU A 45 -32.03 -39.44 -10.57
C LEU A 45 -30.62 -39.43 -11.19
N LEU A 46 -29.63 -40.01 -10.51
CA LEU A 46 -28.28 -40.25 -11.03
C LEU A 46 -28.19 -41.49 -11.94
N GLY A 47 -29.27 -42.27 -12.09
CA GLY A 47 -29.28 -43.50 -12.89
C GLY A 47 -28.50 -44.65 -12.26
N LEU A 48 -28.27 -44.61 -10.95
CA LEU A 48 -27.58 -45.68 -10.22
C LEU A 48 -28.50 -46.89 -9.98
N VAL A 49 -29.81 -46.64 -9.86
CA VAL A 49 -30.84 -47.66 -9.65
C VAL A 49 -32.09 -47.41 -10.50
N ALA A 50 -32.79 -48.50 -10.84
CA ALA A 50 -34.05 -48.43 -11.57
C ALA A 50 -35.18 -47.82 -10.71
N PRO A 51 -36.16 -47.13 -11.31
CA PRO A 51 -37.26 -46.54 -10.57
C PRO A 51 -38.11 -47.61 -9.86
N PRO A 52 -38.62 -47.33 -8.64
CA PRO A 52 -39.36 -48.32 -7.84
C PRO A 52 -40.79 -48.58 -8.34
N HIS A 53 -41.34 -47.71 -9.19
CA HIS A 53 -42.71 -47.77 -9.70
C HIS A 53 -42.80 -47.30 -11.17
N GLU A 54 -43.79 -47.81 -11.90
CA GLU A 54 -44.09 -47.37 -13.27
C GLU A 54 -44.48 -45.88 -13.30
N GLY A 55 -44.01 -45.15 -14.32
CA GLY A 55 -44.33 -43.73 -14.53
C GLY A 55 -43.27 -42.74 -14.04
N LEU A 56 -42.15 -43.22 -13.50
CA LEU A 56 -40.95 -42.41 -13.26
C LEU A 56 -39.93 -42.61 -14.39
N ASP A 57 -39.15 -41.57 -14.67
CA ASP A 57 -38.05 -41.66 -15.64
C ASP A 57 -36.95 -42.61 -15.15
N ASP A 58 -36.44 -43.43 -16.07
CA ASP A 58 -35.36 -44.39 -15.84
C ASP A 58 -34.07 -43.90 -16.50
N TYR A 59 -33.07 -43.59 -15.68
CA TYR A 59 -31.78 -43.04 -16.08
C TYR A 59 -30.67 -44.11 -16.14
N THR A 60 -30.97 -45.38 -15.84
CA THR A 60 -29.96 -46.45 -15.70
C THR A 60 -29.23 -46.80 -17.00
N ALA A 61 -29.81 -46.47 -18.15
CA ALA A 61 -29.17 -46.65 -19.46
C ALA A 61 -27.94 -45.74 -19.65
N THR A 62 -27.88 -44.61 -18.93
CA THR A 62 -26.76 -43.66 -18.99
C THR A 62 -26.61 -42.98 -17.63
N PRO A 63 -26.01 -43.66 -16.64
CA PRO A 63 -25.80 -43.08 -15.31
C PRO A 63 -24.96 -41.81 -15.40
N TYR A 64 -25.36 -40.75 -14.69
CA TYR A 64 -24.66 -39.48 -14.72
C TYR A 64 -23.35 -39.56 -13.94
N GLN A 65 -22.31 -38.93 -14.47
CA GLN A 65 -21.03 -38.73 -13.78
C GLN A 65 -20.93 -37.26 -13.38
N LEU A 66 -20.91 -37.01 -12.07
CA LEU A 66 -20.82 -35.67 -11.52
C LEU A 66 -19.37 -35.21 -11.44
N SER A 67 -19.14 -33.93 -11.68
CA SER A 67 -17.84 -33.26 -11.51
C SER A 67 -17.70 -32.59 -10.14
N TYR A 68 -18.82 -32.29 -9.49
CA TYR A 68 -18.88 -31.79 -8.11
C TYR A 68 -19.57 -32.82 -7.20
N PRO A 69 -19.39 -32.74 -5.87
CA PRO A 69 -20.05 -33.61 -4.91
C PRO A 69 -21.58 -33.69 -5.08
N VAL A 70 -22.16 -34.75 -4.51
CA VAL A 70 -23.55 -34.70 -4.06
C VAL A 70 -23.55 -33.90 -2.76
N TYR A 71 -24.22 -32.76 -2.75
CA TYR A 71 -24.37 -31.94 -1.55
C TYR A 71 -25.67 -32.28 -0.82
N TYR A 72 -25.57 -32.61 0.46
CA TYR A 72 -26.75 -32.75 1.32
C TYR A 72 -27.03 -31.41 1.97
N ASP A 73 -28.19 -30.84 1.66
CA ASP A 73 -28.55 -29.49 2.09
C ASP A 73 -29.28 -29.55 3.45
N LEU A 74 -28.62 -28.95 4.44
CA LEU A 74 -29.00 -28.99 5.86
C LEU A 74 -29.43 -27.60 6.35
N GLU A 75 -30.54 -27.08 5.83
CA GLU A 75 -31.06 -25.80 6.32
C GLU A 75 -32.59 -25.70 6.51
N ASP A 76 -33.31 -26.81 6.42
CA ASP A 76 -34.77 -26.80 6.59
C ASP A 76 -35.22 -26.56 8.04
N LYS A 77 -36.40 -25.96 8.17
CA LYS A 77 -37.04 -25.77 9.48
C LYS A 77 -37.38 -27.09 10.17
N SER A 78 -37.68 -28.17 9.44
CA SER A 78 -38.04 -29.48 10.01
C SER A 78 -36.92 -30.10 10.83
N ILE A 79 -35.67 -29.89 10.42
CA ILE A 79 -34.48 -30.43 11.08
C ILE A 79 -33.97 -29.55 12.24
N THR A 80 -34.60 -28.39 12.48
CA THR A 80 -34.18 -27.48 13.56
C THR A 80 -34.22 -28.09 14.96
N GLY A 81 -35.05 -29.12 15.17
CA GLY A 81 -35.19 -29.84 16.44
C GLY A 81 -34.14 -30.91 16.71
N LEU A 82 -33.31 -31.26 15.72
CA LEU A 82 -32.23 -32.24 15.86
C LEU A 82 -30.98 -31.61 16.48
N TYR A 83 -30.27 -32.40 17.29
CA TYR A 83 -28.93 -32.04 17.76
C TYR A 83 -27.89 -32.20 16.63
N PRO A 84 -26.75 -31.47 16.69
CA PRO A 84 -25.69 -31.57 15.68
C PRO A 84 -25.19 -32.99 15.36
N ASP A 85 -25.02 -33.82 16.38
CA ASP A 85 -24.61 -35.22 16.24
C ASP A 85 -25.69 -36.09 15.57
N GLU A 86 -26.96 -35.84 15.87
CA GLU A 86 -28.09 -36.48 15.20
C GLU A 86 -28.15 -36.09 13.71
N MET A 87 -27.94 -34.80 13.38
CA MET A 87 -27.89 -34.34 11.99
C MET A 87 -26.70 -34.95 11.22
N ALA A 88 -25.52 -35.01 11.85
CA ALA A 88 -24.35 -35.66 11.26
C ALA A 88 -24.58 -37.16 11.04
N HIS A 89 -25.26 -37.85 11.97
CA HIS A 89 -25.65 -39.25 11.82
C HIS A 89 -26.64 -39.45 10.65
N LEU A 90 -27.66 -38.59 10.50
CA LEU A 90 -28.57 -38.70 9.35
C LEU A 90 -27.88 -38.42 8.02
N THR A 91 -26.92 -37.49 8.01
CA THR A 91 -26.07 -37.22 6.84
C THR A 91 -25.19 -38.43 6.51
N GLU A 92 -24.66 -39.14 7.52
CA GLU A 92 -23.98 -40.42 7.33
C GLU A 92 -24.87 -41.43 6.62
N VAL A 93 -26.06 -41.61 7.17
CA VAL A 93 -27.03 -42.60 6.69
C VAL A 93 -27.43 -42.32 5.24
N PHE A 94 -27.60 -41.05 4.88
CA PHE A 94 -27.85 -40.62 3.51
C PHE A 94 -26.69 -41.05 2.59
N PHE A 95 -25.45 -40.65 2.89
CA PHE A 95 -24.30 -40.94 2.02
C PHE A 95 -23.93 -42.41 1.98
N ASP A 96 -23.98 -43.12 3.11
CA ASP A 96 -23.75 -44.57 3.15
C ASP A 96 -24.76 -45.31 2.29
N ARG A 97 -26.04 -44.95 2.36
CA ARG A 97 -27.07 -45.52 1.49
C ARG A 97 -26.80 -45.18 0.01
N LEU A 98 -26.40 -43.96 -0.29
CA LEU A 98 -26.10 -43.55 -1.66
C LEU A 98 -24.89 -44.32 -2.24
N LYS A 99 -23.85 -44.56 -1.43
CA LYS A 99 -22.69 -45.41 -1.78
C LYS A 99 -23.07 -46.87 -1.97
N GLU A 100 -23.92 -47.44 -1.10
CA GLU A 100 -24.46 -48.80 -1.27
C GLU A 100 -25.17 -48.97 -2.61
N LEU A 101 -25.83 -47.91 -3.09
CA LEU A 101 -26.55 -47.89 -4.36
C LEU A 101 -25.65 -47.59 -5.56
N GLY A 102 -24.34 -47.39 -5.35
CA GLY A 102 -23.34 -47.33 -6.41
C GLY A 102 -22.69 -45.96 -6.64
N TYR A 103 -22.98 -44.97 -5.80
CA TYR A 103 -22.32 -43.66 -5.89
C TYR A 103 -20.84 -43.76 -5.49
N LYS A 104 -19.98 -43.08 -6.25
CA LYS A 104 -18.52 -43.10 -6.06
C LYS A 104 -17.89 -41.69 -6.04
N GLY A 105 -18.72 -40.66 -6.17
CA GLY A 105 -18.24 -39.28 -6.09
C GLY A 105 -18.05 -38.83 -4.65
N GLU A 106 -17.65 -37.58 -4.50
CA GLU A 106 -17.42 -36.98 -3.19
C GLU A 106 -18.71 -36.59 -2.47
N GLU A 107 -18.63 -36.50 -1.15
CA GLU A 107 -19.72 -36.14 -0.26
C GLU A 107 -19.55 -34.69 0.16
N GLY A 108 -20.59 -33.87 0.01
CA GLY A 108 -20.57 -32.45 0.41
C GLY A 108 -21.75 -32.07 1.29
N ILE A 109 -21.63 -30.98 2.03
CA ILE A 109 -22.74 -30.40 2.78
C ILE A 109 -22.96 -28.98 2.29
N TYR A 110 -24.22 -28.68 1.98
CA TYR A 110 -24.64 -27.31 1.71
C TYR A 110 -25.42 -26.76 2.91
N ALA A 111 -25.15 -25.49 3.26
CA ALA A 111 -25.94 -24.75 4.23
C ALA A 111 -25.66 -23.24 4.13
N SER A 112 -26.63 -22.41 4.50
CA SER A 112 -26.34 -21.00 4.76
C SER A 112 -25.37 -20.80 5.93
N ILE A 113 -24.58 -19.73 5.89
CA ILE A 113 -23.54 -19.42 6.89
C ILE A 113 -24.05 -19.43 8.34
N ASN A 114 -25.32 -19.08 8.56
CA ASN A 114 -25.94 -19.10 9.88
C ASN A 114 -26.07 -20.53 10.42
N TRP A 115 -26.46 -21.47 9.57
CA TRP A 115 -26.50 -22.89 9.90
C TRP A 115 -25.10 -23.46 10.08
N THR A 116 -24.16 -23.12 9.19
CA THR A 116 -22.78 -23.57 9.31
C THR A 116 -22.16 -23.20 10.66
N ARG A 117 -22.28 -21.92 11.06
CA ARG A 117 -21.74 -21.42 12.34
C ARG A 117 -22.52 -21.89 13.56
N GLY A 118 -23.84 -22.05 13.44
CA GLY A 118 -24.70 -22.37 14.57
C GLY A 118 -24.80 -23.86 14.88
N ARG A 119 -24.56 -24.73 13.88
CA ARG A 119 -24.92 -26.15 13.95
C ARG A 119 -23.89 -27.10 13.35
N LEU A 120 -23.11 -26.68 12.35
CA LEU A 120 -22.17 -27.57 11.63
C LEU A 120 -20.70 -27.42 12.07
N THR A 121 -20.44 -26.67 13.14
CA THR A 121 -19.10 -26.58 13.76
C THR A 121 -18.76 -27.78 14.64
N ASP A 122 -19.73 -28.68 14.88
CA ASP A 122 -19.52 -29.88 15.68
C ASP A 122 -18.49 -30.82 15.00
N PRO A 123 -17.57 -31.45 15.76
CA PRO A 123 -16.61 -32.40 15.21
C PRO A 123 -17.22 -33.58 14.43
N ALA A 124 -18.49 -33.91 14.67
CA ALA A 124 -19.19 -34.94 13.89
C ALA A 124 -19.26 -34.62 12.38
N PHE A 125 -19.07 -33.36 11.99
CA PHE A 125 -19.04 -32.92 10.59
C PHE A 125 -17.62 -32.83 10.00
N ASP A 126 -16.55 -33.14 10.75
CA ASP A 126 -15.15 -33.01 10.31
C ASP A 126 -14.90 -33.64 8.93
N ARG A 127 -15.51 -34.80 8.65
CA ARG A 127 -15.29 -35.55 7.40
C ARG A 127 -15.77 -34.86 6.13
N TRP A 128 -16.68 -33.89 6.22
CA TRP A 128 -17.21 -33.17 5.07
C TRP A 128 -16.75 -31.71 5.02
N ARG A 129 -15.94 -31.26 5.99
CA ARG A 129 -15.66 -29.84 6.18
C ARG A 129 -14.94 -29.22 5.00
N ASP A 130 -14.03 -29.96 4.38
CA ASP A 130 -13.31 -29.50 3.18
C ASP A 130 -14.26 -29.34 1.98
N ASN A 131 -15.40 -30.04 1.99
CA ASN A 131 -16.44 -30.03 0.96
C ASN A 131 -17.71 -29.28 1.38
N PHE A 132 -17.58 -28.22 2.16
CA PHE A 132 -18.70 -27.33 2.44
C PHE A 132 -19.01 -26.41 1.27
N TRP A 133 -20.30 -26.31 0.93
CA TRP A 133 -20.86 -25.29 0.07
C TRP A 133 -21.65 -24.30 0.93
N ILE A 134 -21.12 -23.11 1.15
CA ILE A 134 -21.68 -22.16 2.11
C ILE A 134 -22.35 -21.00 1.39
N ALA A 135 -23.63 -20.80 1.68
CA ALA A 135 -24.39 -19.69 1.12
C ALA A 135 -24.46 -18.46 2.03
N ARG A 136 -24.38 -17.27 1.42
CA ARG A 136 -24.63 -16.00 2.10
C ARG A 136 -25.18 -14.95 1.13
N PHE A 137 -26.29 -14.31 1.52
CA PHE A 137 -26.80 -13.09 0.88
C PHE A 137 -25.89 -11.88 1.19
N ASN A 138 -24.67 -11.88 0.67
CA ASN A 138 -23.68 -10.82 0.83
C ASN A 138 -22.54 -10.96 -0.20
N SER A 139 -21.82 -9.87 -0.49
CA SER A 139 -20.63 -9.86 -1.35
C SER A 139 -19.34 -10.31 -0.65
N ALA A 140 -19.44 -10.82 0.58
CA ALA A 140 -18.32 -11.45 1.30
C ALA A 140 -18.84 -12.58 2.20
N LEU A 141 -18.20 -13.75 2.15
CA LEU A 141 -18.61 -14.91 2.95
C LEU A 141 -18.36 -14.68 4.46
N GLY A 142 -17.16 -14.25 4.84
CA GLY A 142 -16.77 -14.04 6.24
C GLY A 142 -16.65 -15.33 7.07
N TYR A 143 -16.54 -16.50 6.42
CA TYR A 143 -16.23 -17.77 7.07
C TYR A 143 -14.73 -18.05 6.97
N THR A 144 -14.13 -18.56 8.04
CA THR A 144 -12.68 -18.77 8.16
C THR A 144 -12.28 -20.24 8.25
N GLY A 145 -13.25 -21.16 8.27
CA GLY A 145 -12.98 -22.59 8.15
C GLY A 145 -12.81 -22.99 6.68
N PRO A 146 -12.44 -24.25 6.39
CA PRO A 146 -12.36 -24.74 5.02
C PRO A 146 -13.76 -24.91 4.40
N TYR A 147 -13.83 -24.72 3.09
CA TYR A 147 -15.02 -24.86 2.24
C TYR A 147 -14.56 -24.93 0.78
N SER A 148 -15.31 -25.64 -0.06
CA SER A 148 -14.97 -25.81 -1.48
C SER A 148 -15.82 -24.93 -2.41
N ILE A 149 -17.02 -24.52 -1.97
CA ILE A 149 -17.88 -23.60 -2.73
C ILE A 149 -18.44 -22.49 -1.84
N TRP A 150 -18.43 -21.25 -2.33
CA TRP A 150 -19.16 -20.14 -1.75
C TRP A 150 -20.27 -19.67 -2.69
N GLN A 151 -21.51 -19.63 -2.20
CA GLN A 151 -22.60 -18.98 -2.92
C GLN A 151 -22.84 -17.56 -2.42
N ALA A 152 -22.81 -16.60 -3.35
CA ALA A 152 -23.24 -15.23 -3.12
C ALA A 152 -24.48 -14.89 -3.95
N THR A 153 -25.51 -14.34 -3.32
CA THR A 153 -26.67 -13.80 -4.05
C THR A 153 -26.40 -12.36 -4.48
N TYR A 154 -26.39 -12.11 -5.78
CA TYR A 154 -26.21 -10.79 -6.39
C TYR A 154 -27.55 -10.07 -6.58
N THR A 155 -27.57 -8.75 -6.35
CA THR A 155 -28.76 -7.89 -6.51
C THR A 155 -28.78 -7.12 -7.83
N GLU A 156 -27.90 -7.45 -8.78
CA GLU A 156 -27.99 -6.96 -10.16
C GLU A 156 -28.93 -7.87 -10.99
N PRO A 157 -29.68 -7.32 -11.96
CA PRO A 157 -30.61 -8.12 -12.78
C PRO A 157 -29.91 -9.29 -13.48
N GLY A 158 -30.44 -10.50 -13.35
CA GLY A 158 -29.88 -11.71 -13.95
C GLY A 158 -29.84 -11.71 -15.49
N GLU A 159 -30.43 -10.70 -16.14
CA GLU A 159 -30.49 -10.54 -17.60
C GLU A 159 -29.10 -10.57 -18.24
N LYS A 160 -28.08 -10.00 -17.58
CA LYS A 160 -26.68 -10.03 -18.03
C LYS A 160 -26.10 -11.45 -18.11
N TYR A 161 -26.62 -12.37 -17.31
CA TYR A 161 -26.24 -13.79 -17.24
C TYR A 161 -27.25 -14.71 -17.94
N GLY A 162 -28.23 -14.16 -18.66
CA GLY A 162 -29.27 -14.93 -19.33
C GLY A 162 -30.35 -15.51 -18.39
N VAL A 163 -30.43 -15.02 -17.15
CA VAL A 163 -31.40 -15.47 -16.12
C VAL A 163 -32.50 -14.42 -15.95
N GLN A 164 -33.76 -14.81 -16.11
CA GLN A 164 -34.92 -13.91 -15.93
C GLN A 164 -35.30 -13.81 -14.45
N SER A 165 -34.46 -13.17 -13.62
CA SER A 165 -34.68 -12.98 -12.19
C SER A 165 -34.09 -11.64 -11.71
N ASP A 166 -34.72 -11.04 -10.70
CA ASP A 166 -34.26 -9.80 -10.03
C ASP A 166 -33.02 -10.06 -9.15
N THR A 167 -32.73 -11.33 -8.84
CA THR A 167 -31.52 -11.78 -8.13
C THR A 167 -30.99 -13.07 -8.75
N VAL A 168 -29.67 -13.27 -8.71
CA VAL A 168 -29.03 -14.52 -9.14
C VAL A 168 -28.05 -14.99 -8.08
N ASP A 169 -28.08 -16.29 -7.79
CA ASP A 169 -27.08 -16.94 -6.95
C ASP A 169 -25.88 -17.30 -7.82
N VAL A 170 -24.68 -16.88 -7.39
CA VAL A 170 -23.42 -17.15 -8.05
C VAL A 170 -22.57 -18.01 -7.13
N ASP A 171 -22.19 -19.19 -7.62
CA ASP A 171 -21.34 -20.14 -6.91
C ASP A 171 -19.89 -19.98 -7.36
N PHE A 172 -19.01 -19.66 -6.40
CA PHE A 172 -17.57 -19.60 -6.56
C PHE A 172 -16.96 -20.91 -6.06
N VAL A 173 -16.35 -21.66 -6.96
CA VAL A 173 -15.50 -22.80 -6.60
C VAL A 173 -14.18 -22.24 -6.07
N MET A 174 -13.77 -22.68 -4.89
CA MET A 174 -12.61 -22.16 -4.17
C MET A 174 -11.35 -23.02 -4.35
N GLU A 175 -11.45 -24.05 -5.18
CA GLU A 175 -10.34 -24.92 -5.58
C GLU A 175 -9.61 -24.29 -6.77
N GLU A 176 -8.31 -24.03 -6.63
CA GLU A 176 -7.45 -23.52 -7.70
C GLU A 176 -6.31 -24.51 -7.99
N LEU A 177 -5.96 -24.69 -9.27
CA LEU A 177 -4.72 -25.38 -9.63
C LEU A 177 -3.58 -24.40 -9.36
N THR A 178 -2.57 -24.79 -8.60
CA THR A 178 -1.47 -23.89 -8.27
C THR A 178 -0.16 -24.36 -8.86
N PHE A 179 0.67 -23.43 -9.33
CA PHE A 179 2.07 -23.75 -9.61
C PHE A 179 2.83 -23.88 -8.30
N THR A 180 3.71 -24.86 -8.18
CA THR A 180 4.50 -25.14 -6.96
C THR A 180 5.99 -24.91 -7.15
N GLY A 181 6.43 -24.68 -8.39
CA GLY A 181 7.83 -24.43 -8.70
C GLY A 181 8.19 -24.74 -10.15
N ILE A 182 9.49 -24.74 -10.43
CA ILE A 182 10.03 -25.21 -11.70
C ILE A 182 11.17 -26.20 -11.50
N LYS A 183 11.31 -27.11 -12.47
CA LYS A 183 12.52 -27.89 -12.67
C LYS A 183 13.28 -27.34 -13.88
N ALA A 184 14.34 -26.59 -13.63
CA ALA A 184 15.20 -26.04 -14.67
C ALA A 184 16.15 -27.09 -15.26
N THR A 185 16.38 -27.04 -16.58
CA THR A 185 17.31 -27.95 -17.29
C THR A 185 18.46 -27.22 -18.01
N SER A 186 18.55 -25.89 -17.87
CA SER A 186 19.61 -25.07 -18.46
C SER A 186 20.94 -25.18 -17.70
N LYS A 187 22.07 -25.15 -18.42
CA LYS A 187 23.43 -25.28 -17.85
C LYS A 187 24.13 -23.95 -17.54
N ASP A 188 23.71 -22.84 -18.16
CA ASP A 188 24.45 -21.57 -18.11
C ASP A 188 23.78 -20.55 -17.18
N ILE A 189 22.49 -20.28 -17.42
CA ILE A 189 21.65 -19.38 -16.64
C ILE A 189 20.35 -20.13 -16.38
N LEU A 190 19.96 -20.19 -15.11
CA LEU A 190 18.77 -20.88 -14.68
C LEU A 190 17.53 -20.00 -14.92
N PRO A 191 16.48 -20.54 -15.55
CA PRO A 191 15.15 -19.96 -15.47
C PRO A 191 14.74 -19.66 -14.03
N SER A 192 13.94 -18.61 -13.84
CA SER A 192 13.30 -18.29 -12.56
C SER A 192 11.79 -18.33 -12.71
N LEU A 193 11.10 -18.76 -11.64
CA LEU A 193 9.66 -18.67 -11.52
C LEU A 193 9.36 -17.80 -10.31
N THR A 194 8.58 -16.74 -10.50
CA THR A 194 7.83 -16.08 -9.42
C THR A 194 6.43 -16.67 -9.38
N ASN A 195 6.03 -17.05 -8.18
CA ASN A 195 4.74 -17.62 -7.84
C ASN A 195 4.44 -16.98 -6.49
N ASP A 196 3.65 -15.92 -6.54
CA ASP A 196 3.11 -15.30 -5.34
C ASP A 196 1.57 -15.30 -5.40
N THR A 197 0.94 -14.64 -4.44
CA THR A 197 -0.53 -14.61 -4.33
C THR A 197 -1.22 -13.92 -5.51
N TYR A 198 -0.49 -13.15 -6.33
CA TYR A 198 -1.05 -12.28 -7.36
C TYR A 198 -0.51 -12.58 -8.76
N LYS A 199 0.71 -13.12 -8.89
CA LYS A 199 1.40 -13.31 -10.16
C LYS A 199 2.11 -14.67 -10.22
N ASN A 200 1.97 -15.32 -11.38
CA ASN A 200 2.80 -16.44 -11.81
C ASN A 200 3.60 -16.02 -13.04
N GLU A 201 4.92 -15.94 -12.93
CA GLU A 201 5.80 -15.51 -14.01
C GLU A 201 7.03 -16.40 -14.16
N LEU A 202 7.24 -16.92 -15.37
CA LEU A 202 8.40 -17.71 -15.73
C LEU A 202 9.32 -16.90 -16.66
N TRP A 203 10.55 -16.64 -16.22
CA TRP A 203 11.57 -16.07 -17.09
C TRP A 203 12.46 -17.15 -17.71
N LEU A 204 12.59 -17.10 -19.04
CA LEU A 204 13.50 -17.92 -19.83
C LEU A 204 14.57 -17.02 -20.45
N PRO A 205 15.86 -17.19 -20.09
CA PRO A 205 16.89 -16.21 -20.42
C PRO A 205 17.15 -16.07 -21.92
N LYS A 206 16.96 -17.14 -22.69
CA LYS A 206 17.26 -17.14 -24.14
C LYS A 206 16.43 -18.17 -24.88
N ALA A 207 16.33 -17.99 -26.19
CA ALA A 207 15.81 -19.03 -27.08
C ALA A 207 16.46 -20.39 -26.80
N LYS A 208 15.63 -21.45 -26.81
CA LYS A 208 15.96 -22.84 -26.44
C LYS A 208 16.17 -23.10 -24.95
N ALA A 209 16.10 -22.11 -24.07
CA ALA A 209 16.01 -22.37 -22.64
C ALA A 209 14.72 -23.15 -22.33
N THR A 210 14.80 -24.01 -21.32
CA THR A 210 13.73 -24.93 -20.94
C THR A 210 13.54 -24.96 -19.43
N ALA A 211 12.29 -25.01 -19.00
CA ALA A 211 11.88 -25.22 -17.61
C ALA A 211 10.61 -26.08 -17.59
N THR A 212 10.51 -27.01 -16.65
CA THR A 212 9.27 -27.76 -16.41
C THR A 212 8.51 -27.12 -15.27
N LEU A 213 7.29 -26.66 -15.52
CA LEU A 213 6.37 -26.18 -14.49
C LEU A 213 5.89 -27.34 -13.62
N LEU A 214 5.84 -27.11 -12.31
CA LEU A 214 5.30 -28.05 -11.34
C LEU A 214 3.98 -27.50 -10.80
N THR A 215 3.02 -28.37 -10.51
CA THR A 215 1.73 -28.03 -9.91
C THR A 215 1.54 -28.74 -8.57
N ASP A 216 0.47 -28.43 -7.86
CA ASP A 216 -0.01 -29.15 -6.68
C ASP A 216 -0.79 -30.43 -7.01
N GLU A 217 -1.27 -30.58 -8.24
CA GLU A 217 -1.88 -31.82 -8.73
C GLU A 217 -0.87 -33.00 -8.70
N PRO A 218 -1.21 -34.15 -8.07
CA PRO A 218 -0.38 -35.35 -8.08
C PRO A 218 -0.09 -35.87 -9.49
N SER A 219 0.97 -36.67 -9.66
CA SER A 219 1.23 -37.26 -10.98
C SER A 219 0.15 -38.28 -11.38
N GLU A 220 -0.07 -38.48 -12.69
CA GLU A 220 -0.97 -39.55 -13.18
C GLU A 220 -0.62 -40.93 -12.62
N SER A 221 0.68 -41.19 -12.35
CA SER A 221 1.14 -42.45 -11.73
C SER A 221 0.78 -42.59 -10.25
N GLU A 222 0.52 -41.48 -9.57
CA GLU A 222 0.09 -41.41 -8.16
C GLU A 222 -1.43 -41.30 -8.03
N GLY A 223 -2.16 -41.35 -9.16
CA GLY A 223 -3.62 -41.25 -9.20
C GLY A 223 -4.15 -39.84 -9.42
N GLY A 224 -3.26 -38.86 -9.69
CA GLY A 224 -3.68 -37.50 -10.07
C GLY A 224 -4.27 -37.42 -11.47
N GLN A 225 -4.99 -36.34 -11.71
CA GLN A 225 -5.62 -36.03 -12.98
C GLN A 225 -4.58 -35.63 -14.03
N LYS A 226 -4.96 -35.85 -15.28
CA LYS A 226 -4.18 -35.36 -16.42
C LYS A 226 -4.32 -33.85 -16.54
N ILE A 227 -3.22 -33.15 -16.81
CA ILE A 227 -3.20 -31.71 -17.07
C ILE A 227 -3.02 -31.45 -18.57
N PHE A 228 -3.90 -30.64 -19.13
CA PHE A 228 -3.76 -30.07 -20.48
C PHE A 228 -3.01 -28.76 -20.41
N TRP A 229 -2.04 -28.61 -21.30
CA TRP A 229 -1.18 -27.43 -21.37
C TRP A 229 -1.36 -26.75 -22.71
N SER A 230 -1.43 -25.42 -22.71
CA SER A 230 -1.50 -24.61 -23.92
C SER A 230 -0.65 -23.35 -23.79
N SER A 231 -0.28 -22.76 -24.92
CA SER A 231 0.34 -21.44 -24.99
C SER A 231 -0.47 -20.56 -25.93
N ASP A 232 -0.70 -19.31 -25.56
CA ASP A 232 -1.40 -18.34 -26.40
C ASP A 232 -0.54 -17.87 -27.60
N ASN A 233 0.79 -18.02 -27.52
CA ASN A 233 1.73 -17.61 -28.54
C ASN A 233 2.93 -18.56 -28.62
N GLU A 234 2.76 -19.62 -29.40
CA GLU A 234 3.79 -20.63 -29.62
C GLU A 234 5.05 -20.11 -30.34
N ASP A 235 5.03 -18.93 -30.95
CA ASP A 235 6.22 -18.34 -31.58
C ASP A 235 7.21 -17.80 -30.53
N VAL A 236 6.73 -17.47 -29.33
CA VAL A 236 7.55 -17.05 -28.18
C VAL A 236 8.00 -18.25 -27.37
N ALA A 237 7.07 -19.09 -26.88
CA ALA A 237 7.40 -20.32 -26.17
C ALA A 237 6.35 -21.41 -26.40
N THR A 238 6.79 -22.67 -26.36
CA THR A 238 5.88 -23.84 -26.44
C THR A 238 5.88 -24.60 -25.13
N VAL A 239 4.77 -25.25 -24.80
CA VAL A 239 4.67 -26.19 -23.67
C VAL A 239 4.31 -27.58 -24.18
N ASN A 240 4.92 -28.62 -23.61
CA ASN A 240 4.58 -30.00 -23.94
C ASN A 240 3.57 -30.60 -22.95
N LYS A 241 3.12 -31.84 -23.22
CA LYS A 241 2.15 -32.57 -22.38
C LYS A 241 2.60 -32.86 -20.93
N HIS A 242 3.85 -32.56 -20.59
CA HIS A 242 4.44 -32.75 -19.26
C HIS A 242 4.75 -31.41 -18.58
N GLY A 243 4.24 -30.29 -19.09
CA GLY A 243 4.52 -28.96 -18.53
C GLY A 243 5.93 -28.44 -18.82
N GLU A 244 6.69 -29.08 -19.73
CA GLU A 244 8.00 -28.55 -20.14
C GLU A 244 7.82 -27.41 -21.14
N VAL A 245 8.16 -26.22 -20.68
CA VAL A 245 8.19 -24.98 -21.45
C VAL A 245 9.52 -24.85 -22.16
N LYS A 246 9.49 -24.46 -23.44
CA LYS A 246 10.66 -24.22 -24.27
C LYS A 246 10.54 -22.89 -24.99
N ALA A 247 11.50 -22.00 -24.72
CA ALA A 247 11.63 -20.72 -25.41
C ALA A 247 11.99 -20.92 -26.90
N LYS A 248 11.35 -20.13 -27.77
CA LYS A 248 11.64 -20.05 -29.21
C LYS A 248 12.24 -18.71 -29.62
N ALA A 249 11.65 -17.60 -29.20
CA ALA A 249 12.07 -16.25 -29.55
C ALA A 249 11.76 -15.27 -28.42
N ASP A 250 12.46 -14.12 -28.41
CA ASP A 250 12.26 -13.07 -27.43
C ASP A 250 10.82 -12.52 -27.49
N GLY A 251 10.24 -12.26 -26.33
CA GLY A 251 8.85 -11.80 -26.20
C GLY A 251 8.15 -12.36 -24.96
N THR A 252 6.84 -12.13 -24.88
CA THR A 252 5.98 -12.59 -23.79
C THR A 252 4.84 -13.45 -24.34
N CYS A 253 4.47 -14.51 -23.63
CA CYS A 253 3.30 -15.34 -23.91
C CYS A 253 2.73 -15.91 -22.60
N THR A 254 1.46 -16.26 -22.58
CA THR A 254 0.83 -16.95 -21.45
C THR A 254 0.78 -18.45 -21.70
N ILE A 255 1.07 -19.23 -20.67
CA ILE A 255 0.89 -20.68 -20.64
C ILE A 255 -0.20 -21.03 -19.65
N THR A 256 -1.17 -21.80 -20.11
CA THR A 256 -2.32 -22.25 -19.31
C THR A 256 -2.21 -23.75 -19.04
N ALA A 257 -2.30 -24.13 -17.77
CA ALA A 257 -2.51 -25.49 -17.30
C ALA A 257 -4.00 -25.67 -16.95
N THR A 258 -4.63 -26.75 -17.41
CA THR A 258 -6.05 -27.03 -17.13
C THR A 258 -6.21 -28.50 -16.76
N LEU A 259 -6.88 -28.80 -15.65
CA LEU A 259 -7.19 -30.19 -15.30
C LEU A 259 -8.11 -30.83 -16.34
N ALA A 260 -8.03 -32.15 -16.48
CA ALA A 260 -8.77 -32.88 -17.53
C ALA A 260 -10.29 -32.79 -17.42
N ASP A 261 -10.81 -32.54 -16.22
CA ASP A 261 -12.22 -32.29 -15.95
C ASP A 261 -12.64 -30.84 -16.25
N GLY A 262 -11.69 -29.95 -16.56
CA GLY A 262 -11.91 -28.54 -16.87
C GLY A 262 -12.28 -27.67 -15.67
N ARG A 263 -12.26 -28.20 -14.44
CA ARG A 263 -12.71 -27.47 -13.24
C ARG A 263 -11.69 -26.45 -12.75
N MET A 264 -10.40 -26.72 -12.94
CA MET A 264 -9.32 -25.90 -12.40
C MET A 264 -8.31 -25.57 -13.49
N SER A 265 -7.82 -24.32 -13.48
CA SER A 265 -6.78 -23.85 -14.36
C SER A 265 -5.80 -22.91 -13.66
N ALA A 266 -4.57 -22.88 -14.16
CA ALA A 266 -3.52 -21.98 -13.71
C ALA A 266 -2.85 -21.34 -14.93
N ASP A 267 -2.66 -20.02 -14.89
CA ASP A 267 -1.95 -19.27 -15.93
C ASP A 267 -0.58 -18.82 -15.42
N VAL A 268 0.42 -18.85 -16.30
CA VAL A 268 1.76 -18.30 -16.05
C VAL A 268 2.22 -17.46 -17.24
N THR A 269 2.62 -16.22 -16.96
CA THR A 269 3.23 -15.34 -17.95
C THR A 269 4.68 -15.77 -18.19
N VAL A 270 5.03 -16.10 -19.43
CA VAL A 270 6.38 -16.50 -19.82
C VAL A 270 7.07 -15.36 -20.54
N ARG A 271 8.22 -14.93 -20.02
CA ARG A 271 9.08 -13.90 -20.61
C ARG A 271 10.33 -14.55 -21.17
N VAL A 272 10.59 -14.35 -22.46
CA VAL A 272 11.78 -14.86 -23.14
C VAL A 272 12.71 -13.71 -23.51
N GLY A 273 13.98 -13.85 -23.17
CA GLY A 273 15.02 -12.89 -23.54
C GLY A 273 15.17 -11.76 -22.53
N ALA A 274 15.59 -10.59 -23.03
CA ALA A 274 15.81 -9.41 -22.21
C ALA A 274 14.50 -8.68 -21.91
N PHE A 275 14.40 -8.11 -20.70
CA PHE A 275 13.27 -7.29 -20.29
C PHE A 275 13.75 -6.16 -19.38
N THR A 276 12.89 -5.17 -19.18
CA THR A 276 13.21 -3.99 -18.36
C THR A 276 12.17 -3.81 -17.28
N ILE A 277 12.62 -3.57 -16.05
CA ILE A 277 11.80 -3.15 -14.92
C ILE A 277 12.08 -1.65 -14.72
N PRO A 278 11.13 -0.76 -15.02
CA PRO A 278 11.26 0.65 -14.68
C PRO A 278 11.04 0.87 -13.18
N VAL A 279 11.94 1.59 -12.53
CA VAL A 279 11.75 2.07 -11.15
C VAL A 279 11.51 3.57 -11.22
N TYR A 280 10.25 3.96 -11.02
CA TYR A 280 9.85 5.35 -10.88
C TYR A 280 10.06 5.80 -9.45
N VAL A 281 10.67 6.97 -9.28
CA VAL A 281 10.96 7.53 -7.95
C VAL A 281 10.50 8.97 -7.85
N THR A 282 9.77 9.25 -6.78
CA THR A 282 9.46 10.60 -6.30
C THR A 282 10.16 10.83 -4.97
N GLY A 283 10.31 12.09 -4.57
CA GLY A 283 10.83 12.44 -3.26
C GLY A 283 10.74 13.93 -3.03
N ASN A 284 10.82 14.32 -1.76
CA ASN A 284 10.60 15.70 -1.34
C ASN A 284 9.31 16.28 -1.93
N LEU A 285 8.25 15.45 -1.96
CA LEU A 285 6.93 15.94 -2.33
C LEU A 285 6.52 16.88 -1.21
N GLN A 286 6.74 18.17 -1.38
CA GLN A 286 6.36 19.20 -0.41
C GLN A 286 4.83 19.33 -0.30
N GLY A 287 4.09 18.22 -0.25
CA GLY A 287 2.65 18.06 -0.28
C GLY A 287 1.90 18.74 -1.44
N LEU A 288 2.58 19.33 -2.42
CA LEU A 288 1.99 20.12 -3.50
C LEU A 288 0.88 19.32 -4.20
N THR A 289 -0.38 19.59 -3.86
CA THR A 289 -1.57 19.01 -4.51
C THR A 289 -2.58 20.10 -4.85
N GLU A 290 -2.31 21.34 -4.46
CA GLU A 290 -3.20 22.47 -4.65
C GLU A 290 -2.65 23.38 -5.75
N GLY A 291 -3.21 23.26 -6.95
CA GLY A 291 -3.01 24.24 -8.03
C GLY A 291 -2.02 23.90 -9.14
N GLU A 292 -1.43 22.70 -9.20
CA GLU A 292 -0.46 22.34 -10.27
C GLU A 292 -0.97 21.35 -11.32
N GLU A 293 -0.24 21.31 -12.45
CA GLU A 293 -0.63 20.61 -13.68
C GLU A 293 -0.47 19.08 -13.62
N VAL A 294 0.21 18.52 -12.60
CA VAL A 294 0.54 17.10 -12.39
C VAL A 294 0.24 16.70 -10.93
N SER A 295 -0.16 15.46 -10.70
CA SER A 295 -0.60 14.93 -9.41
C SER A 295 -0.23 13.45 -9.21
N LEU A 296 -0.47 12.92 -8.01
CA LEU A 296 -0.37 11.49 -7.72
C LEU A 296 -1.26 10.60 -8.62
N ALA A 297 -2.32 11.14 -9.22
CA ALA A 297 -3.11 10.41 -10.22
C ALA A 297 -2.34 10.20 -11.53
N ASP A 298 -1.51 11.17 -11.94
CA ASP A 298 -0.61 11.01 -13.09
C ASP A 298 0.46 9.96 -12.82
N ILE A 299 0.91 9.85 -11.57
CA ILE A 299 1.85 8.81 -11.14
C ILE A 299 1.20 7.42 -11.17
N ALA A 300 -0.07 7.31 -10.73
CA ALA A 300 -0.84 6.07 -10.87
C ALA A 300 -0.94 5.65 -12.35
N ALA A 301 -1.20 6.60 -13.25
CA ALA A 301 -1.25 6.37 -14.69
C ALA A 301 0.12 6.02 -15.29
N LEU A 302 1.19 6.63 -14.79
CA LEU A 302 2.56 6.31 -15.20
C LEU A 302 2.91 4.86 -14.83
N LYS A 303 2.65 4.46 -13.57
CA LYS A 303 2.86 3.09 -13.10
C LYS A 303 2.02 2.09 -13.90
N ALA A 304 0.73 2.38 -14.09
CA ALA A 304 -0.16 1.52 -14.88
C ALA A 304 0.22 1.43 -16.38
N GLY A 305 1.04 2.36 -16.88
CA GLY A 305 1.58 2.33 -18.24
C GLY A 305 2.71 1.31 -18.43
N SER A 306 3.25 0.78 -17.34
CA SER A 306 4.32 -0.21 -17.34
C SER A 306 4.03 -1.30 -16.32
N GLU A 307 3.55 -2.45 -16.80
CA GLU A 307 3.09 -3.59 -16.00
C GLU A 307 4.10 -4.06 -14.94
N ASP A 308 5.39 -3.95 -15.23
CA ASP A 308 6.50 -4.39 -14.38
C ASP A 308 7.18 -3.24 -13.64
N SER A 309 6.52 -2.08 -13.52
CA SER A 309 7.15 -0.91 -12.89
C SER A 309 7.03 -0.90 -11.38
N ILE A 310 8.11 -0.49 -10.73
CA ILE A 310 8.18 -0.24 -9.29
C ILE A 310 8.09 1.26 -9.06
N LEU A 311 7.28 1.67 -8.10
CA LEU A 311 7.05 3.06 -7.72
C LEU A 311 7.48 3.27 -6.26
N VAL A 312 8.42 4.19 -6.07
CA VAL A 312 9.13 4.42 -4.81
C VAL A 312 9.00 5.88 -4.40
N ASP A 313 8.73 6.13 -3.11
CA ASP A 313 8.96 7.42 -2.49
C ASP A 313 10.31 7.42 -1.75
N ALA A 314 11.15 8.41 -2.03
CA ALA A 314 12.50 8.54 -1.50
C ALA A 314 12.60 9.37 -0.21
N GLY A 315 11.46 9.73 0.40
CA GLY A 315 11.38 10.48 1.65
C GLY A 315 11.28 12.00 1.47
N GLY A 316 10.97 12.69 2.56
CA GLY A 316 10.70 14.14 2.60
C GLY A 316 9.30 14.53 2.16
N SER A 317 8.40 13.56 2.03
CA SER A 317 7.10 13.73 1.36
C SER A 317 5.91 13.87 2.32
N LEU A 318 6.11 13.76 3.63
CA LEU A 318 5.01 13.87 4.61
C LEU A 318 4.68 15.32 5.03
N GLN A 319 5.37 16.32 4.50
CA GLN A 319 5.27 17.72 4.94
C GLN A 319 5.34 18.69 3.76
N GLY A 320 5.19 19.99 4.02
CA GLY A 320 5.39 21.03 2.99
C GLY A 320 4.13 21.66 2.40
N THR A 321 2.92 21.16 2.73
CA THR A 321 1.65 21.86 2.42
C THR A 321 0.75 22.07 3.60
N ALA A 322 -0.13 23.05 3.46
CA ALA A 322 -1.28 23.23 4.33
C ALA A 322 -2.11 21.96 4.56
N ARG A 323 -2.27 21.09 3.55
CA ARG A 323 -2.98 19.80 3.70
C ARG A 323 -2.19 18.83 4.60
N ALA A 324 -0.91 18.65 4.31
CA ALA A 324 -0.05 17.82 5.14
C ALA A 324 0.02 18.35 6.59
N SER A 325 0.15 19.67 6.78
CA SER A 325 0.12 20.31 8.10
C SER A 325 -1.21 20.10 8.81
N LEU A 326 -2.32 20.23 8.05
CA LEU A 326 -3.67 20.05 8.57
C LEU A 326 -3.82 18.67 9.19
N THR A 327 -3.40 17.59 8.54
CA THR A 327 -3.57 16.23 9.07
C THR A 327 -2.35 15.68 9.80
N GLY A 328 -1.24 16.42 9.79
CA GLY A 328 0.04 15.98 10.34
C GLY A 328 0.60 14.78 9.58
N GLY A 329 0.50 14.78 8.24
CA GLY A 329 1.12 13.79 7.35
C GLY A 329 0.27 12.57 6.94
N MET A 330 -0.85 12.30 7.61
CA MET A 330 -1.64 11.06 7.39
C MET A 330 -2.22 10.88 6.00
N ASP A 331 -2.65 11.96 5.36
CA ASP A 331 -3.25 11.81 4.02
C ASP A 331 -2.18 11.49 2.99
N MET A 332 -0.91 11.78 3.24
CA MET A 332 0.16 11.48 2.29
C MET A 332 0.37 9.97 2.16
N THR A 333 0.39 9.22 3.26
CA THR A 333 0.49 7.74 3.18
C THR A 333 -0.75 7.14 2.51
N SER A 334 -1.93 7.71 2.77
CA SER A 334 -3.19 7.32 2.10
C SER A 334 -3.21 7.70 0.61
N ALA A 335 -2.56 8.80 0.24
CA ALA A 335 -2.44 9.26 -1.13
C ALA A 335 -1.44 8.39 -1.92
N PHE A 336 -0.34 7.96 -1.30
CA PHE A 336 0.57 6.97 -1.87
C PHE A 336 -0.11 5.62 -2.09
N ALA A 337 -1.00 5.23 -1.18
CA ALA A 337 -1.86 4.07 -1.34
C ALA A 337 -2.75 4.17 -2.58
N ALA A 338 -3.42 5.31 -2.75
CA ALA A 338 -4.25 5.58 -3.92
C ALA A 338 -3.45 5.57 -5.24
N ALA A 339 -2.21 6.06 -5.22
CA ALA A 339 -1.34 6.09 -6.39
C ALA A 339 -0.64 4.76 -6.72
N GLY A 340 -0.68 3.79 -5.79
CA GLY A 340 -0.08 2.47 -5.98
C GLY A 340 1.43 2.43 -5.72
N TYR A 341 1.94 3.18 -4.74
CA TYR A 341 3.34 3.08 -4.34
C TYR A 341 3.65 1.70 -3.78
N ASP A 342 4.79 1.14 -4.21
CA ASP A 342 5.26 -0.15 -3.73
C ASP A 342 6.12 -0.01 -2.48
N LEU A 343 6.76 1.14 -2.25
CA LEU A 343 7.73 1.38 -1.17
C LEU A 343 7.78 2.87 -0.78
N GLN A 344 8.00 3.15 0.50
CA GLN A 344 8.34 4.48 1.01
C GLN A 344 9.58 4.44 1.91
N ALA A 345 10.53 5.33 1.65
CA ALA A 345 11.64 5.61 2.56
C ALA A 345 11.30 6.84 3.43
N PHE A 346 11.88 6.88 4.63
CA PHE A 346 11.70 8.00 5.56
C PHE A 346 13.05 8.57 5.98
N ASP A 347 13.12 9.90 6.01
CA ASP A 347 14.26 10.67 6.51
C ASP A 347 13.83 11.55 7.69
N ALA A 348 14.78 12.26 8.30
CA ALA A 348 14.50 13.17 9.42
C ALA A 348 13.52 14.30 9.09
N SER A 349 13.46 14.73 7.82
CA SER A 349 12.53 15.75 7.36
C SER A 349 11.06 15.31 7.46
N ASP A 350 10.78 14.00 7.33
CA ASP A 350 9.45 13.40 7.53
C ASP A 350 9.00 13.41 9.00
N MET A 351 9.90 13.79 9.92
CA MET A 351 9.59 13.93 11.35
C MET A 351 9.13 15.33 11.73
N ALA A 352 8.69 16.13 10.77
CA ALA A 352 8.21 17.51 10.99
C ALA A 352 7.13 17.63 12.08
N TYR A 353 6.36 16.56 12.31
CA TYR A 353 5.30 16.47 13.32
C TYR A 353 5.67 15.60 14.53
N GLY A 354 6.92 15.13 14.61
CA GLY A 354 7.44 14.23 15.63
C GLY A 354 7.44 12.74 15.25
N THR A 355 8.32 11.97 15.90
CA THR A 355 8.53 10.53 15.64
C THR A 355 7.28 9.69 15.88
N ASP A 356 6.56 9.92 16.98
CA ASP A 356 5.34 9.16 17.32
C ASP A 356 4.25 9.32 16.25
N ARG A 357 4.17 10.51 15.65
CA ARG A 357 3.22 10.81 14.58
C ARG A 357 3.53 9.96 13.35
N LEU A 358 4.79 9.96 12.92
CA LEU A 358 5.27 9.13 11.81
C LEU A 358 4.97 7.65 12.06
N LEU A 359 5.29 7.14 13.25
CA LEU A 359 5.05 5.74 13.61
C LEU A 359 3.56 5.37 13.56
N SER A 360 2.66 6.32 13.83
CA SER A 360 1.22 6.13 13.64
C SER A 360 0.81 6.13 12.16
N ASP A 361 1.44 6.95 11.32
CA ASP A 361 1.07 7.09 9.90
C ASP A 361 1.58 5.94 9.03
N VAL A 362 2.76 5.40 9.31
CA VAL A 362 3.28 4.23 8.56
C VAL A 362 2.38 3.01 8.68
N MET A 363 1.52 2.94 9.69
CA MET A 363 0.53 1.88 9.85
C MET A 363 -0.54 1.89 8.75
N THR A 364 -0.77 3.03 8.09
CA THR A 364 -1.74 3.17 6.99
C THR A 364 -1.11 3.08 5.59
N ALA A 365 0.22 2.94 5.50
CA ALA A 365 0.92 2.80 4.22
C ALA A 365 0.63 1.47 3.51
N THR A 366 0.61 1.47 2.18
CA THR A 366 0.41 0.26 1.34
C THR A 366 1.68 -0.54 1.06
N GLY A 367 2.83 0.12 1.04
CA GLY A 367 4.15 -0.48 0.77
C GLY A 367 4.98 -0.73 2.02
N PRO A 368 6.14 -1.41 1.95
CA PRO A 368 7.13 -1.37 3.03
C PRO A 368 7.55 0.07 3.30
N SER A 369 7.67 0.37 4.59
CA SER A 369 8.24 1.61 5.10
C SER A 369 9.64 1.30 5.61
N ILE A 370 10.66 2.01 5.10
CA ILE A 370 12.06 1.74 5.45
C ILE A 370 12.82 3.00 5.92
N ALA A 371 13.63 2.82 6.96
CA ALA A 371 14.57 3.81 7.50
C ALA A 371 15.81 3.04 8.00
N SER A 372 16.73 2.70 7.10
CA SER A 372 17.70 1.62 7.37
C SER A 372 18.78 1.94 8.37
N ASN A 373 19.07 3.21 8.57
CA ASN A 373 20.12 3.65 9.48
C ASN A 373 19.59 4.50 10.64
N LEU A 374 18.27 4.64 10.82
CA LEU A 374 17.68 5.38 11.93
C LEU A 374 17.29 4.44 13.08
N TYR A 375 17.76 4.76 14.28
CA TYR A 375 17.56 3.97 15.49
C TYR A 375 17.02 4.82 16.63
N THR A 376 16.20 4.21 17.48
CA THR A 376 15.77 4.80 18.76
C THR A 376 16.94 4.90 19.74
N THR A 377 16.78 5.64 20.83
CA THR A 377 17.73 5.68 21.96
C THR A 377 18.00 4.31 22.60
N GLU A 378 17.10 3.33 22.42
CA GLU A 378 17.26 1.96 22.87
C GLU A 378 18.02 1.07 21.87
N ASN A 379 18.53 1.67 20.78
CA ASN A 379 19.25 1.00 19.70
C ASN A 379 18.37 -0.03 18.95
N GLU A 380 17.07 0.26 18.83
CA GLU A 380 16.15 -0.48 17.98
C GLU A 380 15.94 0.28 16.66
N ALA A 381 15.83 -0.44 15.53
CA ALA A 381 15.54 0.20 14.25
C ALA A 381 14.18 0.90 14.32
N LEU A 382 14.10 2.14 13.85
CA LEU A 382 12.94 3.02 14.02
C LEU A 382 11.62 2.36 13.59
N LEU A 383 11.62 1.69 12.44
CA LEU A 383 10.44 1.08 11.85
C LEU A 383 10.34 -0.43 12.12
N ALA A 384 11.11 -0.95 13.08
CA ALA A 384 11.06 -2.35 13.46
C ALA A 384 9.64 -2.72 13.92
N ARG A 385 9.10 -3.80 13.36
CA ARG A 385 7.75 -4.30 13.67
C ARG A 385 6.61 -3.32 13.38
N SER A 386 6.85 -2.27 12.60
CA SER A 386 5.77 -1.53 11.94
C SER A 386 4.93 -2.54 11.17
N THR A 387 3.68 -2.73 11.59
CA THR A 387 2.70 -3.57 10.90
C THR A 387 1.81 -2.64 10.09
N SER A 388 2.04 -2.53 8.78
CA SER A 388 1.03 -1.89 7.91
C SER A 388 -0.29 -2.66 8.05
N TRP A 389 -1.42 -1.96 8.19
CA TRP A 389 -2.76 -2.53 8.34
C TRP A 389 -3.10 -3.59 7.28
N SER A 390 -2.49 -3.47 6.09
CA SER A 390 -2.63 -4.38 4.95
C SER A 390 -1.85 -5.70 5.06
N ARG A 391 -0.91 -5.84 6.01
CA ARG A 391 0.02 -6.98 6.03
C ARG A 391 0.21 -7.50 7.44
N ASN A 392 -0.33 -8.69 7.68
CA ASN A 392 -0.03 -9.54 8.83
C ASN A 392 1.42 -10.08 8.78
N ARG A 393 2.41 -9.22 8.43
CA ARG A 393 3.85 -9.50 8.31
C ARG A 393 4.63 -8.45 9.10
N ILE A 394 5.54 -8.92 9.95
CA ILE A 394 6.41 -8.07 10.75
C ILE A 394 7.52 -7.53 9.84
N SER A 395 7.55 -6.21 9.61
CA SER A 395 8.67 -5.56 8.92
C SER A 395 9.91 -5.50 9.82
N ASN A 396 11.11 -5.62 9.24
CA ASN A 396 12.34 -5.29 9.95
C ASN A 396 12.60 -3.77 9.98
N GLY A 397 11.87 -2.99 9.18
CA GLY A 397 11.98 -1.54 9.07
C GLY A 397 13.26 -1.03 8.37
N MET A 398 14.15 -1.94 7.95
CA MET A 398 15.49 -1.59 7.48
C MET A 398 15.69 -1.88 6.00
N ASN A 399 15.15 -2.94 5.45
CA ASN A 399 15.32 -3.24 4.02
C ASN A 399 14.11 -4.02 3.51
N THR A 400 13.95 -4.05 2.20
CA THR A 400 12.90 -4.84 1.57
C THR A 400 13.31 -5.39 0.22
N ILE A 401 12.66 -6.47 -0.20
CA ILE A 401 12.72 -7.02 -1.55
C ILE A 401 11.36 -6.77 -2.19
N VAL A 402 11.36 -6.11 -3.33
CA VAL A 402 10.21 -6.07 -4.24
C VAL A 402 10.48 -7.07 -5.34
N GLU A 403 9.57 -8.02 -5.53
CA GLU A 403 9.65 -9.00 -6.62
C GLU A 403 8.84 -8.48 -7.81
N GLU A 404 9.48 -8.37 -8.97
CA GLU A 404 8.80 -7.94 -10.20
C GLU A 404 9.47 -8.58 -11.41
N ALA A 405 8.68 -8.96 -12.43
CA ALA A 405 9.16 -9.67 -13.62
C ALA A 405 10.08 -10.88 -13.31
N GLY A 406 9.83 -11.59 -12.21
CA GLY A 406 10.66 -12.72 -11.79
C GLY A 406 12.01 -12.37 -11.13
N LYS A 407 12.21 -11.10 -10.73
CA LYS A 407 13.47 -10.58 -10.16
C LYS A 407 13.26 -9.98 -8.79
N LYS A 408 14.26 -10.16 -7.92
CA LYS A 408 14.30 -9.62 -6.57
C LYS A 408 15.06 -8.29 -6.56
N ILE A 409 14.34 -7.18 -6.45
CA ILE A 409 14.94 -5.85 -6.35
C ILE A 409 15.00 -5.45 -4.89
N GLY A 410 16.22 -5.37 -4.35
CA GLY A 410 16.49 -5.01 -2.97
C GLY A 410 16.57 -3.51 -2.78
N PHE A 411 15.95 -3.01 -1.71
CA PHE A 411 15.96 -1.59 -1.34
C PHE A 411 16.42 -1.41 0.10
N PHE A 412 17.24 -0.39 0.31
CA PHE A 412 17.56 0.17 1.62
C PHE A 412 17.65 1.70 1.50
N SER A 413 17.46 2.41 2.61
CA SER A 413 17.52 3.86 2.69
C SER A 413 18.66 4.34 3.59
N LEU A 414 19.25 5.46 3.22
CA LEU A 414 20.23 6.20 4.00
C LEU A 414 19.62 7.57 4.30
N ALA A 415 19.55 7.87 5.59
CA ALA A 415 18.94 9.07 6.14
C ALA A 415 19.95 9.83 7.00
N SER A 416 19.79 11.14 7.09
CA SER A 416 20.59 12.01 7.94
C SER A 416 19.67 12.58 9.01
N ILE A 417 20.07 12.52 10.28
CA ILE A 417 19.32 13.25 11.33
C ILE A 417 19.44 14.78 11.17
N GLY A 418 20.39 15.23 10.35
CA GLY A 418 20.57 16.62 9.94
C GLY A 418 20.52 17.60 11.10
N ASN A 419 19.80 18.70 10.89
CA ASN A 419 19.58 19.75 11.87
C ASN A 419 18.23 19.62 12.60
N SER A 420 17.51 18.51 12.41
CA SER A 420 16.18 18.33 12.97
C SER A 420 16.22 18.29 14.51
N ALA A 421 15.37 19.08 15.15
CA ALA A 421 15.13 19.04 16.58
C ALA A 421 14.14 17.93 16.97
N GLN A 422 13.34 17.46 16.00
CA GLN A 422 12.35 16.40 16.20
C GLN A 422 12.99 15.00 16.30
N THR A 423 14.23 14.85 15.85
CA THR A 423 15.00 13.60 15.92
C THR A 423 15.83 13.45 17.22
N LYS A 424 15.55 14.24 18.27
CA LYS A 424 16.31 14.23 19.54
C LYS A 424 16.41 12.87 20.24
N GLU A 425 15.47 11.96 19.95
CA GLU A 425 15.44 10.60 20.51
C GLU A 425 15.88 9.54 19.50
N LEU A 426 16.48 9.97 18.39
CA LEU A 426 16.98 9.12 17.34
C LEU A 426 18.48 9.28 17.16
N THR A 427 19.07 8.25 16.59
CA THR A 427 20.45 8.24 16.13
C THR A 427 20.49 7.74 14.69
N ALA A 428 21.43 8.27 13.91
CA ALA A 428 21.76 7.72 12.60
C ALA A 428 23.07 6.93 12.69
N ALA A 429 23.06 5.68 12.22
CA ALA A 429 24.29 4.93 12.02
C ALA A 429 25.09 5.55 10.86
N ASP A 430 26.41 5.33 10.89
CA ASP A 430 27.33 5.74 9.81
C ASP A 430 26.84 5.20 8.46
N LEU A 431 26.85 6.07 7.44
CA LEU A 431 26.24 5.76 6.15
C LEU A 431 26.91 4.58 5.44
N ALA A 432 28.24 4.51 5.48
CA ALA A 432 29.00 3.42 4.83
C ALA A 432 28.82 2.10 5.58
N LEU A 433 28.84 2.14 6.93
CA LEU A 433 28.56 0.97 7.75
C LEU A 433 27.14 0.43 7.52
N ALA A 434 26.13 1.30 7.58
CA ALA A 434 24.74 0.93 7.35
C ALA A 434 24.58 0.32 5.95
N ALA A 435 25.13 0.95 4.91
CA ALA A 435 25.10 0.41 3.55
C ALA A 435 25.72 -1.00 3.48
N SER A 436 26.88 -1.21 4.11
CA SER A 436 27.53 -2.52 4.13
C SER A 436 26.65 -3.61 4.76
N GLU A 437 25.97 -3.31 5.87
CA GLU A 437 25.08 -4.27 6.55
C GLU A 437 23.83 -4.58 5.72
N GLN A 438 23.20 -3.55 5.14
CA GLN A 438 21.99 -3.74 4.36
C GLN A 438 22.24 -4.44 3.03
N VAL A 439 23.35 -4.11 2.35
CA VAL A 439 23.74 -4.81 1.11
C VAL A 439 24.00 -6.29 1.39
N ALA A 440 24.71 -6.62 2.47
CA ALA A 440 24.93 -8.01 2.86
C ALA A 440 23.62 -8.75 3.16
N ALA A 441 22.67 -8.10 3.85
CA ALA A 441 21.36 -8.66 4.15
C ALA A 441 20.51 -8.90 2.89
N LEU A 442 20.54 -8.00 1.91
CA LEU A 442 19.82 -8.12 0.64
C LEU A 442 20.47 -9.18 -0.28
N GLN A 443 21.79 -9.26 -0.32
CA GLN A 443 22.52 -10.32 -1.03
C GLN A 443 22.19 -11.70 -0.44
N ALA A 444 22.10 -11.82 0.89
CA ALA A 444 21.69 -13.06 1.54
C ALA A 444 20.25 -13.48 1.21
N GLN A 445 19.38 -12.52 0.88
CA GLN A 445 18.01 -12.76 0.41
C GLN A 445 17.93 -13.07 -1.10
N GLY A 446 19.05 -12.99 -1.81
CA GLY A 446 19.17 -13.29 -3.23
C GLY A 446 18.72 -12.16 -4.15
N ALA A 447 18.94 -10.90 -3.75
CA ALA A 447 18.65 -9.75 -4.61
C ALA A 447 19.41 -9.82 -5.94
N ASP A 448 18.70 -9.61 -7.05
CA ASP A 448 19.25 -9.51 -8.40
C ASP A 448 19.80 -8.09 -8.70
N ALA A 449 19.23 -7.08 -8.03
CA ALA A 449 19.69 -5.69 -8.04
C ALA A 449 19.50 -5.09 -6.65
N ILE A 450 20.35 -4.14 -6.26
CA ILE A 450 20.27 -3.47 -4.96
C ILE A 450 20.29 -1.95 -5.17
N LEU A 451 19.25 -1.28 -4.72
CA LEU A 451 19.05 0.16 -4.85
C LEU A 451 19.19 0.83 -3.49
N CYS A 452 20.03 1.85 -3.43
CA CYS A 452 20.18 2.73 -2.27
C CYS A 452 19.27 3.94 -2.45
N ILE A 453 18.43 4.23 -1.48
CA ILE A 453 17.63 5.45 -1.43
C ILE A 453 18.35 6.45 -0.52
N ALA A 454 18.68 7.64 -1.00
CA ALA A 454 19.20 8.72 -0.18
C ALA A 454 18.08 9.73 0.09
N GLY A 455 17.80 9.97 1.38
CA GLY A 455 16.83 10.98 1.80
C GLY A 455 17.24 12.40 1.41
N PRO A 456 16.31 13.37 1.41
CA PRO A 456 16.52 14.72 0.87
C PRO A 456 17.67 15.48 1.52
N ASP A 457 17.94 15.24 2.81
CA ASP A 457 18.99 15.93 3.58
C ASP A 457 20.25 15.07 3.74
N THR A 458 20.35 13.97 3.00
CA THR A 458 21.42 12.99 3.14
C THR A 458 22.50 13.18 2.08
N ASP A 459 23.65 13.76 2.46
CA ASP A 459 24.82 13.84 1.58
C ASP A 459 25.57 12.51 1.51
N ILE A 460 25.39 11.80 0.40
CA ILE A 460 26.08 10.53 0.12
C ILE A 460 27.33 10.69 -0.76
N SER A 461 27.72 11.91 -1.13
CA SER A 461 28.78 12.17 -2.10
C SER A 461 30.13 11.57 -1.69
N GLY A 462 30.37 11.45 -0.38
CA GLY A 462 31.57 10.85 0.21
C GLY A 462 31.65 9.33 0.13
N ILE A 463 30.56 8.62 -0.17
CA ILE A 463 30.49 7.15 -0.05
C ILE A 463 30.16 6.42 -1.35
N TYR A 464 30.07 7.10 -2.50
CA TYR A 464 29.81 6.44 -3.79
C TYR A 464 30.84 5.34 -4.13
N ALA A 465 32.08 5.46 -3.66
CA ALA A 465 33.08 4.39 -3.84
C ALA A 465 32.73 3.13 -3.04
N ASP A 466 32.35 3.31 -1.78
CA ASP A 466 31.96 2.20 -0.91
C ASP A 466 30.70 1.51 -1.44
N LEU A 467 29.70 2.28 -1.87
CA LEU A 467 28.48 1.74 -2.49
C LEU A 467 28.79 0.90 -3.73
N ALA A 468 29.76 1.32 -4.56
CA ALA A 468 30.13 0.62 -5.79
C ALA A 468 30.83 -0.70 -5.45
N ASP A 469 31.76 -0.67 -4.49
CA ASP A 469 32.53 -1.83 -4.05
C ASP A 469 31.63 -2.88 -3.35
N LEU A 470 30.57 -2.43 -2.68
CA LEU A 470 29.54 -3.30 -2.09
C LEU A 470 28.63 -3.96 -3.14
N GLY A 471 28.56 -3.42 -4.36
CA GLY A 471 27.71 -3.92 -5.43
C GLY A 471 26.33 -3.27 -5.48
N VAL A 472 26.17 -2.05 -4.96
CA VAL A 472 24.95 -1.24 -5.15
C VAL A 472 24.79 -0.94 -6.64
N THR A 473 23.61 -1.21 -7.16
CA THR A 473 23.26 -1.08 -8.58
C THR A 473 23.04 0.37 -8.98
N ALA A 474 22.27 1.12 -8.17
CA ALA A 474 21.99 2.53 -8.40
C ALA A 474 21.61 3.23 -7.09
N VAL A 475 21.67 4.55 -7.13
CA VAL A 475 21.16 5.43 -6.08
C VAL A 475 19.94 6.18 -6.58
N LEU A 476 18.88 6.16 -5.78
CA LEU A 476 17.71 7.02 -5.90
C LEU A 476 17.87 8.17 -4.89
N ASP A 477 18.11 9.38 -5.36
CA ASP A 477 18.59 10.50 -4.54
C ASP A 477 17.53 11.61 -4.48
N ALA A 478 16.94 11.83 -3.30
CA ALA A 478 15.94 12.87 -3.07
C ALA A 478 16.54 14.28 -2.88
N GLY A 479 17.82 14.39 -2.58
CA GLY A 479 18.54 15.66 -2.44
C GLY A 479 19.19 16.15 -3.75
N ALA A 480 19.33 15.27 -4.74
CA ALA A 480 19.87 15.61 -6.04
C ALA A 480 18.97 16.57 -6.83
N THR A 481 19.61 17.46 -7.62
CA THR A 481 18.89 18.40 -8.49
C THR A 481 17.97 17.66 -9.48
N ALA A 482 16.72 18.13 -9.58
CA ALA A 482 15.72 17.61 -10.50
C ALA A 482 16.25 17.42 -11.94
N ASN A 483 15.81 16.37 -12.62
CA ASN A 483 16.26 15.97 -13.97
C ASN A 483 17.77 15.61 -14.11
N SER A 484 18.53 15.48 -13.01
CA SER A 484 19.91 15.00 -13.12
C SER A 484 19.95 13.49 -13.32
N THR A 485 20.55 13.07 -14.44
CA THR A 485 20.85 11.67 -14.76
C THR A 485 22.37 11.53 -14.86
N ALA A 486 23.01 11.12 -13.78
CA ALA A 486 24.47 11.08 -13.68
C ALA A 486 24.96 9.67 -13.35
N LYS A 487 26.22 9.41 -13.67
CA LYS A 487 26.96 8.30 -13.05
C LYS A 487 27.97 8.88 -12.07
N ALA A 488 27.86 8.52 -10.80
CA ALA A 488 28.82 8.89 -9.77
C ALA A 488 29.65 7.65 -9.43
N ASN A 489 30.96 7.74 -9.66
CA ASN A 489 31.90 6.63 -9.50
C ASN A 489 31.47 5.32 -10.21
N GLY A 490 30.80 5.44 -11.36
CA GLY A 490 30.29 4.30 -12.14
C GLY A 490 28.90 3.79 -11.76
N ILE A 491 28.34 4.22 -10.62
CA ILE A 491 26.97 3.91 -10.17
C ILE A 491 25.98 4.86 -10.84
N ALA A 492 24.83 4.35 -11.29
CA ALA A 492 23.74 5.19 -11.78
C ALA A 492 23.10 5.98 -10.63
N VAL A 493 22.90 7.28 -10.81
CA VAL A 493 22.21 8.15 -9.85
C VAL A 493 20.99 8.75 -10.53
N VAL A 494 19.84 8.63 -9.88
CA VAL A 494 18.54 9.11 -10.34
C VAL A 494 18.03 10.11 -9.31
N ALA A 495 17.83 11.36 -9.73
CA ALA A 495 17.17 12.34 -8.89
C ALA A 495 15.68 12.00 -8.72
N ALA A 496 15.16 12.09 -7.50
CA ALA A 496 13.76 11.87 -7.16
C ALA A 496 12.83 13.03 -7.59
N GLY A 497 13.34 13.94 -8.41
CA GLY A 497 12.57 14.96 -9.10
C GLY A 497 12.26 16.24 -8.32
N SER A 498 12.57 16.27 -7.01
CA SER A 498 12.42 17.42 -6.10
C SER A 498 11.02 18.04 -6.18
N GLY A 499 10.00 17.38 -5.62
CA GLY A 499 8.60 17.79 -5.77
C GLY A 499 8.00 17.26 -7.07
N TRP A 500 7.31 18.11 -7.84
CA TRP A 500 6.64 17.72 -9.09
C TRP A 500 7.35 18.17 -10.37
N ASP A 501 8.53 18.80 -10.28
CA ASP A 501 9.27 19.24 -11.46
C ASP A 501 9.59 18.07 -12.41
N SER A 502 9.84 16.90 -11.84
CA SER A 502 10.03 15.66 -12.59
C SER A 502 9.76 14.42 -11.73
N VAL A 503 9.74 13.26 -12.36
CA VAL A 503 9.78 11.94 -11.73
C VAL A 503 11.05 11.26 -12.20
N GLY A 504 11.84 10.75 -11.27
CA GLY A 504 13.02 9.96 -11.60
C GLY A 504 12.62 8.61 -12.18
N CYS A 505 13.40 8.11 -13.13
CA CYS A 505 13.18 6.78 -13.70
C CYS A 505 14.51 6.02 -13.79
N LEU A 506 14.56 4.80 -13.27
CA LEU A 506 15.67 3.89 -13.47
C LEU A 506 15.19 2.70 -14.29
N ASN A 507 15.76 2.51 -15.48
CA ASN A 507 15.49 1.31 -16.26
C ASN A 507 16.49 0.22 -15.86
N LEU A 508 16.01 -0.81 -15.16
CA LEU A 508 16.77 -2.02 -14.87
C LEU A 508 16.53 -3.04 -15.97
N THR A 509 17.49 -3.18 -16.89
CA THR A 509 17.40 -4.13 -18.00
C THR A 509 18.17 -5.40 -17.66
N PHE A 510 17.45 -6.52 -17.58
CA PHE A 510 18.04 -7.84 -17.41
C PHE A 510 18.22 -8.48 -18.78
N ALA A 511 19.47 -8.75 -19.15
CA ALA A 511 19.82 -9.27 -20.46
C ALA A 511 19.77 -10.81 -20.51
N ALA A 512 19.66 -11.33 -21.73
CA ALA A 512 19.62 -12.77 -22.01
C ALA A 512 20.91 -13.53 -21.61
N ASP A 513 22.02 -12.81 -21.45
CA ASP A 513 23.30 -13.34 -20.99
C ASP A 513 23.48 -13.31 -19.46
N GLY A 514 22.43 -12.90 -18.73
CA GLY A 514 22.41 -12.84 -17.27
C GLY A 514 23.05 -11.58 -16.71
N SER A 515 23.56 -10.68 -17.56
CA SER A 515 23.97 -9.34 -17.14
C SER A 515 22.75 -8.47 -16.85
N MET A 516 22.96 -7.43 -16.05
CA MET A 516 21.96 -6.41 -15.76
C MET A 516 22.60 -5.04 -15.94
N THR A 517 21.86 -4.11 -16.55
CA THR A 517 22.24 -2.71 -16.69
C THR A 517 21.22 -1.81 -16.01
N ALA A 518 21.71 -0.74 -15.38
CA ALA A 518 20.90 0.29 -14.77
C ALA A 518 21.10 1.61 -15.51
N GLU A 519 20.05 2.10 -16.17
CA GLU A 519 20.08 3.31 -16.98
C GLU A 519 19.18 4.39 -16.37
N PRO A 520 19.75 5.51 -15.87
CA PRO A 520 18.97 6.60 -15.30
C PRO A 520 18.29 7.42 -16.41
N ALA A 521 17.06 7.82 -16.14
CA ALA A 521 16.19 8.64 -16.97
C ALA A 521 15.33 9.55 -16.06
N SER A 522 14.56 10.45 -16.65
CA SER A 522 13.55 11.25 -15.95
C SER A 522 12.33 11.51 -16.83
N MET A 523 11.22 11.81 -16.19
CA MET A 523 9.98 12.27 -16.81
C MET A 523 9.69 13.66 -16.29
N SER A 524 9.60 14.68 -17.15
CA SER A 524 9.26 16.02 -16.68
C SER A 524 7.77 16.15 -16.37
N ALA A 525 7.38 17.15 -15.58
CA ALA A 525 5.97 17.49 -15.37
C ALA A 525 5.21 17.67 -16.71
N ALA A 526 5.86 18.30 -17.70
CA ALA A 526 5.28 18.53 -19.01
C ALA A 526 5.04 17.22 -19.79
N ASP A 527 5.91 16.23 -19.64
CA ASP A 527 5.76 14.91 -20.26
C ASP A 527 4.55 14.17 -19.67
N LEU A 528 4.43 14.17 -18.34
CA LEU A 528 3.32 13.53 -17.61
C LEU A 528 1.98 14.14 -18.01
N LYS A 529 1.91 15.47 -18.04
CA LYS A 529 0.70 16.19 -18.46
C LYS A 529 0.32 15.88 -19.90
N SER A 530 1.30 15.85 -20.80
CA SER A 530 1.07 15.58 -22.22
C SER A 530 0.58 14.15 -22.46
N ALA A 531 0.99 13.20 -21.62
CA ALA A 531 0.62 11.79 -21.73
C ALA A 531 -0.89 11.54 -21.53
N ARG A 532 -1.60 12.41 -20.80
CA ARG A 532 -3.06 12.29 -20.53
C ARG A 532 -3.90 12.10 -21.79
N GLY A 533 -3.53 12.76 -22.88
CA GLY A 533 -4.26 12.67 -24.16
C GLY A 533 -4.07 11.34 -24.90
N SER A 534 -3.19 10.47 -24.41
CA SER A 534 -2.78 9.22 -25.05
C SER A 534 -2.76 8.02 -24.09
N TYR A 535 -3.40 8.15 -22.92
CA TYR A 535 -3.50 7.04 -21.98
C TYR A 535 -4.18 5.83 -22.61
N THR A 536 -3.62 4.66 -22.34
CA THR A 536 -4.33 3.40 -22.55
C THR A 536 -5.51 3.29 -21.59
N THR A 537 -6.43 2.35 -21.84
CA THR A 537 -7.56 2.09 -20.93
C THR A 537 -7.11 1.79 -19.49
N ALA A 538 -6.03 1.03 -19.33
CA ALA A 538 -5.48 0.72 -18.01
C ALA A 538 -4.95 1.97 -17.30
N GLN A 539 -4.21 2.81 -18.02
CA GLN A 539 -3.68 4.07 -17.48
C GLN A 539 -4.79 5.04 -17.09
N GLN A 540 -5.80 5.18 -17.94
CA GLN A 540 -6.96 6.04 -17.66
C GLN A 540 -7.73 5.54 -16.42
N THR A 541 -7.91 4.22 -16.29
CA THR A 541 -8.59 3.63 -15.14
C THR A 541 -7.82 3.87 -13.84
N ALA A 542 -6.49 3.70 -13.86
CA ALA A 542 -5.63 3.98 -12.72
C ALA A 542 -5.65 5.46 -12.34
N TYR A 543 -5.60 6.36 -13.33
CA TYR A 543 -5.73 7.80 -13.13
C TYR A 543 -7.05 8.14 -12.42
N ASP A 544 -8.19 7.72 -13.00
CA ASP A 544 -9.52 8.08 -12.50
C ASP A 544 -9.78 7.53 -11.10
N SER A 545 -9.31 6.32 -10.81
CA SER A 545 -9.39 5.71 -9.48
C SER A 545 -8.58 6.50 -8.45
N ALA A 546 -7.30 6.77 -8.74
CA ALA A 546 -6.44 7.52 -7.85
C ALA A 546 -6.98 8.94 -7.63
N PHE A 547 -7.41 9.61 -8.71
CA PHE A 547 -8.01 10.94 -8.64
C PHE A 547 -9.25 10.97 -7.73
N THR A 548 -10.14 9.99 -7.85
CA THR A 548 -11.34 9.89 -7.01
C THR A 548 -10.97 9.70 -5.53
N SER A 549 -10.00 8.84 -5.23
CA SER A 549 -9.50 8.63 -3.86
C SER A 549 -8.87 9.90 -3.29
N LEU A 550 -8.05 10.61 -4.06
CA LEU A 550 -7.43 11.87 -3.66
C LEU A 550 -8.48 12.96 -3.41
N GLN A 551 -9.55 13.01 -4.22
CA GLN A 551 -10.67 13.91 -3.99
C GLN A 551 -11.42 13.56 -2.70
N SER A 552 -11.60 12.27 -2.42
CA SER A 552 -12.27 11.83 -1.18
C SER A 552 -11.47 12.19 0.07
N LEU A 553 -10.14 12.12 -0.01
CA LEU A 553 -9.25 12.64 1.05
C LEU A 553 -9.43 14.15 1.21
N ALA A 554 -9.46 14.91 0.10
CA ALA A 554 -9.68 16.36 0.15
C ALA A 554 -11.05 16.74 0.75
N ASP A 555 -12.10 15.98 0.44
CA ASP A 555 -13.42 16.19 1.02
C ASP A 555 -13.41 15.90 2.54
N GLY A 556 -12.68 14.86 2.97
CA GLY A 556 -12.44 14.57 4.39
C GLY A 556 -11.62 15.65 5.10
N ASP A 557 -10.67 16.27 4.40
CA ASP A 557 -9.90 17.41 4.92
C ASP A 557 -10.81 18.59 5.22
N GLU A 558 -11.85 18.85 4.42
CA GLU A 558 -12.82 19.91 4.70
C GLU A 558 -13.62 19.65 5.98
N ASP A 559 -13.99 18.40 6.24
CA ASP A 559 -14.60 18.03 7.52
C ASP A 559 -13.63 18.32 8.68
N VAL A 560 -12.35 17.99 8.54
CA VAL A 560 -11.30 18.28 9.54
C VAL A 560 -11.06 19.80 9.69
N ARG A 561 -11.09 20.57 8.60
CA ARG A 561 -10.95 22.03 8.61
C ARG A 561 -12.10 22.71 9.32
N SER A 562 -13.32 22.18 9.19
CA SER A 562 -14.53 22.74 9.79
C SER A 562 -14.63 22.53 11.32
N GLN A 563 -13.85 21.60 11.88
CA GLN A 563 -13.87 21.31 13.32
C GLN A 563 -13.39 22.51 14.13
N THR A 564 -14.20 22.93 15.10
CA THR A 564 -13.78 23.90 16.12
C THR A 564 -12.61 23.31 16.90
N LEU A 565 -11.47 24.03 16.88
CA LEU A 565 -10.27 23.65 17.60
C LEU A 565 -10.32 24.20 19.03
N PHE A 566 -10.66 25.48 19.19
CA PHE A 566 -10.77 26.15 20.49
C PHE A 566 -11.65 27.39 20.38
N THR A 567 -12.08 27.93 21.51
CA THR A 567 -12.71 29.27 21.57
C THR A 567 -11.64 30.30 21.91
N PHE A 568 -11.43 31.28 21.01
CA PHE A 568 -10.53 32.40 21.21
C PHE A 568 -11.27 33.55 21.91
N GLU A 569 -10.94 33.80 23.17
CA GLU A 569 -11.56 34.85 23.97
C GLU A 569 -10.75 36.14 23.95
N ALA A 570 -11.49 37.25 23.88
CA ALA A 570 -10.91 38.56 24.12
C ALA A 570 -10.46 38.66 25.57
N ASN A 571 -9.26 39.18 25.77
CA ASN A 571 -8.85 39.62 27.08
C ASN A 571 -9.75 40.80 27.51
N GLU A 572 -10.17 40.86 28.78
CA GLU A 572 -11.00 41.95 29.31
C GLU A 572 -10.33 43.34 29.12
N SER A 573 -9.00 43.38 29.05
CA SER A 573 -8.20 44.55 28.67
C SER A 573 -7.76 44.48 27.20
N ALA A 574 -8.71 44.38 26.27
CA ALA A 574 -8.44 44.21 24.83
C ALA A 574 -7.54 45.32 24.23
N ASP A 575 -7.50 46.52 24.83
CA ASP A 575 -6.59 47.63 24.48
C ASP A 575 -5.13 47.39 24.85
N LYS A 576 -4.84 46.29 25.57
CA LYS A 576 -3.52 45.91 26.10
C LYS A 576 -3.18 44.46 25.81
N THR A 577 -3.73 43.87 24.76
CA THR A 577 -3.41 42.48 24.37
C THR A 577 -2.34 42.50 23.28
N ILE A 578 -1.40 41.55 23.32
CA ILE A 578 -0.44 41.40 22.22
C ILE A 578 -1.17 40.92 20.94
N SER A 579 -0.57 41.12 19.77
CA SER A 579 -1.12 40.57 18.51
C SER A 579 -0.87 39.06 18.43
N PHE A 580 -1.63 38.33 17.60
CA PHE A 580 -1.39 36.92 17.36
C PHE A 580 -0.01 36.68 16.73
N ALA A 581 0.43 37.60 15.86
CA ALA A 581 1.79 37.57 15.30
C ALA A 581 2.88 37.76 16.36
N ASN A 582 2.67 38.61 17.38
CA ASN A 582 3.60 38.71 18.51
C ASN A 582 3.65 37.41 19.34
N TYR A 583 2.51 36.73 19.51
CA TYR A 583 2.46 35.44 20.18
C TYR A 583 3.22 34.36 19.40
N ALA A 584 3.04 34.28 18.08
CA ALA A 584 3.80 33.36 17.23
C ALA A 584 5.31 33.63 17.32
N ALA A 585 5.75 34.89 17.24
CA ALA A 585 7.17 35.24 17.41
C ALA A 585 7.70 34.87 18.81
N ALA A 586 6.90 35.04 19.87
CA ALA A 586 7.28 34.62 21.21
C ALA A 586 7.39 33.08 21.34
N LEU A 587 6.50 32.34 20.66
CA LEU A 587 6.59 30.88 20.58
C LEU A 587 7.85 30.43 19.85
N TYR A 588 8.15 31.03 18.69
CA TYR A 588 9.36 30.72 17.92
C TYR A 588 10.62 30.96 18.77
N LEU A 589 10.66 32.08 19.50
CA LEU A 589 11.74 32.36 20.44
C LEU A 589 11.84 31.30 21.55
N ALA A 590 10.70 30.84 22.08
CA ALA A 590 10.68 29.81 23.11
C ALA A 590 11.20 28.46 22.62
N TYR A 591 10.89 28.05 21.39
CA TYR A 591 11.47 26.86 20.75
C TYR A 591 12.99 27.00 20.63
N ALA A 592 13.45 28.14 20.10
CA ALA A 592 14.86 28.43 19.99
C ALA A 592 15.56 28.38 21.36
N ASP A 593 15.08 29.15 22.34
CA ASP A 593 15.70 29.24 23.66
C ASP A 593 15.69 27.90 24.42
N GLY A 594 14.61 27.11 24.29
CA GLY A 594 14.50 25.77 24.85
C GLY A 594 15.52 24.78 24.29
N ASP A 595 16.00 25.02 23.07
CA ASP A 595 16.95 24.17 22.36
C ASP A 595 18.40 24.69 22.39
N ARG A 596 18.69 25.78 23.12
CA ARG A 596 20.04 26.40 23.21
C ARG A 596 21.18 25.43 23.51
N ALA A 597 20.91 24.40 24.30
CA ALA A 597 21.92 23.39 24.65
C ALA A 597 22.43 22.59 23.43
N ASN A 598 21.66 22.55 22.35
CA ASN A 598 21.96 21.82 21.12
C ASN A 598 22.50 22.72 20.01
N TYR A 599 22.73 24.01 20.28
CA TYR A 599 23.30 24.91 19.29
C TYR A 599 24.77 24.57 19.01
N PRO A 600 25.27 24.85 17.80
CA PRO A 600 26.71 24.87 17.55
C PRO A 600 27.42 25.79 18.55
N GLN A 601 28.57 25.37 19.07
CA GLN A 601 29.29 26.10 20.13
C GLN A 601 29.61 27.55 19.75
N ASP A 602 29.88 27.81 18.47
CA ASP A 602 30.19 29.14 17.94
C ASP A 602 28.94 30.03 17.73
N ALA A 603 27.73 29.47 17.89
CA ALA A 603 26.46 30.20 17.87
C ALA A 603 25.82 30.36 19.27
N ALA A 604 26.33 29.67 20.29
CA ALA A 604 25.67 29.60 21.60
C ALA A 604 25.44 30.96 22.28
N ASP A 605 26.37 31.91 22.08
CA ASP A 605 26.34 33.25 22.66
C ASP A 605 25.69 34.31 21.74
N LEU A 606 25.31 33.95 20.51
CA LEU A 606 24.69 34.88 19.59
C LEU A 606 23.25 35.21 20.03
N THR A 607 22.85 36.46 19.80
CA THR A 607 21.48 36.91 20.06
C THR A 607 20.54 36.29 19.02
N VAL A 608 19.44 35.73 19.50
CA VAL A 608 18.35 35.19 18.68
C VAL A 608 17.29 36.27 18.53
N THR A 609 16.94 36.62 17.30
CA THR A 609 15.79 37.47 16.99
C THR A 609 14.68 36.60 16.43
N ALA A 610 13.49 36.66 17.02
CA ALA A 610 12.34 35.93 16.48
C ALA A 610 11.53 36.81 15.53
N LEU A 611 11.24 36.27 14.34
CA LEU A 611 10.42 36.93 13.32
C LEU A 611 9.27 36.00 12.92
N ALA A 612 8.04 36.49 13.01
CA ALA A 612 6.87 35.81 12.46
C ALA A 612 6.37 36.57 11.22
N GLY A 613 6.48 35.95 10.05
CA GLY A 613 5.93 36.45 8.79
C GLY A 613 4.62 35.74 8.42
N GLY A 614 3.80 36.37 7.59
CA GLY A 614 2.60 35.73 7.03
C GLY A 614 1.49 35.39 8.04
N ILE A 615 1.54 35.94 9.26
CA ILE A 615 0.51 35.71 10.28
C ILE A 615 -0.66 36.68 10.09
N THR A 616 -1.89 36.15 10.09
CA THR A 616 -3.13 36.93 10.10
C THR A 616 -3.77 36.91 11.49
N GLU A 617 -4.37 38.02 11.91
CA GLU A 617 -5.07 38.09 13.19
C GLU A 617 -6.34 37.24 13.20
N LEU A 618 -6.51 36.46 14.27
CA LEU A 618 -7.71 35.64 14.49
C LEU A 618 -8.85 36.48 15.08
N GLY A 619 -10.08 36.21 14.64
CA GLY A 619 -11.28 36.81 15.25
C GLY A 619 -11.63 36.14 16.59
N PHE A 620 -12.23 36.89 17.51
CA PHE A 620 -12.75 36.28 18.75
C PHE A 620 -13.95 35.37 18.48
N GLY A 621 -14.06 34.31 19.27
CA GLY A 621 -15.08 33.27 19.13
C GLY A 621 -14.46 31.91 18.77
N ASP A 622 -15.26 31.01 18.24
CA ASP A 622 -14.80 29.67 17.88
C ASP A 622 -13.85 29.73 16.67
N ILE A 623 -12.64 29.23 16.89
CA ILE A 623 -11.61 29.10 15.85
C ILE A 623 -11.61 27.65 15.38
N THR A 624 -11.86 27.47 14.09
CA THR A 624 -11.75 26.15 13.46
C THR A 624 -10.30 25.83 13.13
N ARG A 625 -10.01 24.55 12.90
CA ARG A 625 -8.68 24.11 12.46
C ARG A 625 -8.27 24.77 11.14
N GLY A 626 -9.21 24.88 10.20
CA GLY A 626 -9.00 25.59 8.94
C GLY A 626 -8.69 27.07 9.14
N ALA A 627 -9.43 27.76 10.02
CA ALA A 627 -9.18 29.18 10.30
C ALA A 627 -7.78 29.43 10.90
N LEU A 628 -7.29 28.54 11.78
CA LEU A 628 -5.92 28.62 12.26
C LEU A 628 -4.90 28.32 11.16
N CYS A 629 -5.15 27.28 10.34
CA CYS A 629 -4.27 26.89 9.24
C CYS A 629 -4.10 28.03 8.22
N ASP A 630 -5.19 28.73 7.88
CA ASP A 630 -5.18 29.86 6.95
C ASP A 630 -4.53 31.13 7.55
N ALA A 631 -4.45 31.23 8.88
CA ALA A 631 -3.91 32.38 9.59
C ALA A 631 -2.40 32.31 9.82
N VAL A 632 -1.76 31.17 9.53
CA VAL A 632 -0.32 30.94 9.74
C VAL A 632 0.32 30.42 8.45
N PRO A 633 1.65 30.51 8.29
CA PRO A 633 2.33 29.94 7.13
C PRO A 633 2.36 28.40 7.19
N ALA A 634 1.22 27.75 6.97
CA ALA A 634 1.11 26.30 6.93
C ALA A 634 1.89 25.71 5.74
N GLY A 635 2.46 24.52 5.93
CA GLY A 635 3.43 23.92 5.02
C GLY A 635 4.85 24.48 5.15
N GLN A 636 5.06 25.55 5.92
CA GLN A 636 6.40 26.08 6.18
C GLN A 636 7.00 25.47 7.44
N ARG A 637 8.34 25.40 7.48
CA ARG A 637 9.09 24.86 8.62
C ARG A 637 9.58 25.96 9.54
N LEU A 638 9.48 25.75 10.84
CA LEU A 638 10.05 26.65 11.85
C LEU A 638 11.53 26.31 12.02
N VAL A 639 12.42 27.28 11.77
CA VAL A 639 13.86 27.03 11.75
C VAL A 639 14.63 28.12 12.49
N LEU A 640 15.76 27.73 13.08
CA LEU A 640 16.80 28.64 13.55
C LEU A 640 17.89 28.73 12.48
N ALA A 641 18.18 29.94 12.02
CA ALA A 641 19.22 30.17 11.02
C ALA A 641 20.26 31.18 11.51
N ARG A 642 21.52 30.97 11.09
CA ARG A 642 22.60 31.95 11.17
C ARG A 642 22.55 32.85 9.94
N THR A 643 22.58 34.15 10.16
CA THR A 643 22.72 35.16 9.10
C THR A 643 23.43 36.39 9.69
N THR A 644 23.34 37.55 9.04
CA THR A 644 23.88 38.82 9.56
C THR A 644 22.79 39.65 10.25
N SER A 645 23.14 40.41 11.28
CA SER A 645 22.19 41.33 11.93
C SER A 645 21.62 42.35 10.93
N ALA A 646 22.40 42.76 9.94
CA ALA A 646 21.93 43.63 8.86
C ALA A 646 20.85 42.98 7.98
N ALA A 647 20.94 41.69 7.68
CA ALA A 647 19.93 40.97 6.91
C ALA A 647 18.63 40.80 7.70
N ILE A 648 18.71 40.57 9.02
CA ILE A 648 17.55 40.58 9.93
C ILE A 648 16.88 41.96 9.92
N GLY A 649 17.67 43.02 10.01
CA GLY A 649 17.17 44.39 9.92
C GLY A 649 16.45 44.66 8.60
N ALA A 650 17.02 44.18 7.48
CA ALA A 650 16.39 44.32 6.16
C ALA A 650 15.03 43.61 6.07
N LEU A 651 14.88 42.42 6.67
CA LEU A 651 13.58 41.75 6.79
C LEU A 651 12.59 42.58 7.62
N ILE A 652 13.02 43.10 8.78
CA ILE A 652 12.16 43.93 9.64
C ILE A 652 11.68 45.20 8.90
N ASP A 653 12.57 45.82 8.13
CA ASP A 653 12.29 47.05 7.37
C ASP A 653 11.25 46.85 6.25
N THR A 654 11.01 45.61 5.82
CA THR A 654 9.90 45.31 4.88
C THR A 654 8.53 45.58 5.49
N GLY A 655 8.41 45.54 6.82
CA GLY A 655 7.14 45.61 7.55
C GLY A 655 6.24 44.38 7.38
N THR A 656 6.72 43.29 6.78
CA THR A 656 5.94 42.05 6.58
C THR A 656 6.14 41.02 7.70
N VAL A 657 7.06 41.29 8.63
CA VAL A 657 7.37 40.42 9.76
C VAL A 657 7.10 41.12 11.09
N THR A 658 6.72 40.34 12.09
CA THR A 658 6.46 40.80 13.46
C THR A 658 7.47 40.18 14.43
N ARG A 659 8.04 41.00 15.31
CA ARG A 659 8.93 40.55 16.40
C ARG A 659 8.12 40.18 17.64
N THR A 660 8.79 39.71 18.70
CA THR A 660 8.13 39.62 20.01
C THR A 660 7.57 40.99 20.43
N TYR A 661 6.57 40.99 21.32
CA TYR A 661 5.92 42.25 21.73
C TYR A 661 6.93 43.26 22.29
N GLU A 662 7.81 42.83 23.20
CA GLU A 662 8.80 43.71 23.83
C GLU A 662 9.77 44.31 22.81
N GLU A 663 10.26 43.51 21.86
CA GLU A 663 11.18 43.97 20.82
C GLU A 663 10.50 44.92 19.84
N SER A 664 9.22 44.70 19.54
CA SER A 664 8.43 45.53 18.62
C SER A 664 8.23 46.97 19.12
N LEU A 665 8.41 47.23 20.42
CA LEU A 665 8.29 48.58 21.00
C LEU A 665 9.52 49.48 20.74
N THR A 666 10.61 48.92 20.22
CA THR A 666 11.87 49.63 19.99
C THR A 666 12.35 49.48 18.56
N ALA A 667 13.08 50.47 18.04
CA ALA A 667 13.74 50.32 16.73
C ALA A 667 14.75 49.17 16.79
N PHE A 668 14.81 48.37 15.72
CA PHE A 668 15.87 47.39 15.57
C PHE A 668 17.15 48.13 15.16
N GLU A 669 18.22 47.94 15.91
CA GLU A 669 19.53 48.56 15.65
C GLU A 669 20.51 47.45 15.25
N PRO A 670 20.79 47.27 13.94
CA PRO A 670 21.68 46.21 13.47
C PRO A 670 23.09 46.37 14.04
N THR A 671 23.71 45.26 14.43
CA THR A 671 25.12 45.21 14.84
C THR A 671 26.01 44.67 13.74
N ASP A 672 27.32 44.93 13.81
CA ASP A 672 28.27 44.29 12.91
C ASP A 672 28.41 42.80 13.25
N GLY A 673 28.28 41.93 12.24
CA GLY A 673 28.56 40.49 12.33
C GLY A 673 27.34 39.57 12.28
N ASP A 674 27.59 38.31 12.65
CA ASP A 674 26.62 37.23 12.61
C ASP A 674 25.58 37.38 13.74
N ALA A 675 24.35 36.97 13.44
CA ALA A 675 23.23 36.92 14.35
C ALA A 675 22.38 35.68 14.05
N LEU A 676 21.52 35.33 15.00
CA LEU A 676 20.57 34.24 14.81
C LEU A 676 19.17 34.80 14.59
N VAL A 677 18.45 34.18 13.67
CA VAL A 677 17.03 34.43 13.45
C VAL A 677 16.27 33.11 13.61
N VAL A 678 15.17 33.13 14.36
CA VAL A 678 14.20 32.02 14.38
C VAL A 678 12.93 32.47 13.69
N THR A 679 12.56 31.78 12.62
CA THR A 679 11.45 32.16 11.73
C THR A 679 11.03 30.99 10.84
N ASP A 680 9.98 31.18 10.05
CA ASP A 680 9.51 30.19 9.08
C ASP A 680 10.33 30.20 7.78
N THR A 681 10.32 29.09 7.04
CA THR A 681 11.08 28.94 5.79
C THR A 681 10.70 29.95 4.70
N ALA A 682 9.43 30.35 4.58
CA ALA A 682 9.03 31.36 3.60
C ALA A 682 9.61 32.75 3.93
N THR A 683 9.65 33.11 5.22
CA THR A 683 10.32 34.34 5.67
C THR A 683 11.83 34.31 5.41
N LEU A 684 12.49 33.16 5.54
CA LEU A 684 13.90 33.02 5.17
C LEU A 684 14.15 33.10 3.67
N GLU A 685 13.30 32.50 2.84
CA GLU A 685 13.41 32.60 1.38
C GLU A 685 13.33 34.06 0.91
N ALA A 686 12.47 34.88 1.53
CA ALA A 686 12.39 36.30 1.27
C ALA A 686 13.73 37.04 1.57
N LEU A 687 14.52 36.56 2.53
CA LEU A 687 15.85 37.08 2.83
C LEU A 687 16.85 36.77 1.71
N GLU A 688 16.82 35.55 1.17
CA GLU A 688 17.68 35.17 0.03
C GLU A 688 17.33 35.97 -1.23
N GLN A 689 16.03 36.15 -1.51
CA GLN A 689 15.56 37.00 -2.61
C GLN A 689 15.99 38.46 -2.46
N ALA A 690 16.15 38.94 -1.23
CA ALA A 690 16.69 40.27 -0.92
C ALA A 690 18.23 40.36 -1.00
N GLY A 691 18.91 39.28 -1.42
CA GLY A 691 20.36 39.21 -1.57
C GLY A 691 21.12 38.90 -0.27
N GLY A 692 20.41 38.48 0.78
CA GLY A 692 21.02 37.93 1.99
C GLY A 692 21.40 36.46 1.84
N SER A 693 22.15 35.94 2.80
CA SER A 693 22.48 34.52 2.89
C SER A 693 22.23 34.02 4.31
N TYR A 694 21.89 32.74 4.44
CA TYR A 694 21.70 32.12 5.75
C TYR A 694 22.21 30.67 5.76
N THR A 695 22.34 30.13 6.96
CA THR A 695 22.60 28.70 7.20
C THR A 695 21.64 28.23 8.27
N ILE A 696 20.80 27.25 7.95
CA ILE A 696 19.92 26.61 8.93
C ILE A 696 20.79 25.86 9.93
N LEU A 697 20.61 26.14 11.22
CA LEU A 697 21.30 25.48 12.32
C LEU A 697 20.41 24.44 12.99
N ARG A 698 19.12 24.73 13.13
CA ARG A 698 18.13 23.86 13.77
C ARG A 698 16.81 23.95 13.02
N ASP A 699 16.13 22.83 12.93
CA ASP A 699 14.83 22.70 12.29
C ASP A 699 13.83 22.12 13.29
N TYR A 700 12.83 22.92 13.66
CA TYR A 700 11.87 22.60 14.69
C TYR A 700 10.65 21.86 14.17
N GLY A 701 10.45 21.75 12.86
CA GLY A 701 9.29 21.08 12.26
C GLY A 701 8.26 22.04 11.68
N ASP A 702 7.01 21.60 11.58
CA ASP A 702 5.95 22.35 10.89
C ASP A 702 5.37 23.49 11.75
N VAL A 703 5.31 24.71 11.19
CA VAL A 703 4.88 25.92 11.90
C VAL A 703 3.45 25.81 12.43
N PHE A 704 2.52 25.34 11.59
CA PHE A 704 1.12 25.22 11.99
C PHE A 704 0.98 24.19 13.11
N TRP A 705 1.65 23.05 12.98
CA TRP A 705 1.63 21.99 13.97
C TRP A 705 2.19 22.46 15.31
N ASP A 706 3.32 23.16 15.32
CA ASP A 706 3.94 23.70 16.52
C ASP A 706 3.05 24.70 17.25
N ILE A 707 2.46 25.67 16.52
CA ILE A 707 1.50 26.63 17.09
C ILE A 707 0.29 25.90 17.66
N ARG A 708 -0.28 24.96 16.89
CA ARG A 708 -1.45 24.18 17.30
C ARG A 708 -1.19 23.37 18.56
N MET A 709 -0.06 22.66 18.63
CA MET A 709 0.31 21.84 19.79
C MET A 709 0.58 22.71 21.02
N ASN A 710 1.21 23.87 20.86
CA ASN A 710 1.36 24.79 21.97
C ASN A 710 0.00 25.24 22.51
N ILE A 711 -0.93 25.67 21.65
CA ILE A 711 -2.29 26.06 22.05
C ILE A 711 -2.99 24.89 22.76
N ASN A 712 -2.85 23.66 22.26
CA ASN A 712 -3.38 22.45 22.87
C ASN A 712 -2.93 22.30 24.34
N ASP A 713 -1.64 22.50 24.60
CA ASP A 713 -1.07 22.39 25.93
C ASP A 713 -1.57 23.49 26.88
N VAL A 714 -1.54 24.77 26.47
CA VAL A 714 -2.01 25.87 27.33
C VAL A 714 -3.51 25.83 27.62
N THR A 715 -4.31 25.23 26.73
CA THR A 715 -5.76 25.11 26.90
C THR A 715 -6.20 23.82 27.59
N ASN A 716 -5.25 22.97 28.02
CA ASN A 716 -5.51 21.63 28.55
C ASN A 716 -6.38 20.79 27.60
N ASN A 717 -5.84 20.56 26.40
CA ASN A 717 -6.52 19.89 25.31
C ASN A 717 -7.84 20.56 24.89
N PHE A 718 -7.80 21.88 24.73
CA PHE A 718 -8.92 22.72 24.29
C PHE A 718 -10.14 22.69 25.22
N ALA A 719 -9.96 22.20 26.45
CA ALA A 719 -11.01 22.20 27.48
C ALA A 719 -11.28 23.61 28.03
N ASN A 720 -10.31 24.51 27.92
CA ASN A 720 -10.41 25.90 28.36
C ASN A 720 -10.30 26.85 27.16
N PRO A 721 -10.92 28.05 27.23
CA PRO A 721 -10.71 29.09 26.24
C PRO A 721 -9.24 29.47 26.12
N PHE A 722 -8.82 29.82 24.90
CA PHE A 722 -7.52 30.43 24.66
C PHE A 722 -7.66 31.94 24.79
N THR A 723 -6.76 32.58 25.54
CA THR A 723 -6.69 34.04 25.63
C THR A 723 -5.24 34.44 25.41
N LEU A 724 -5.01 35.46 24.58
CA LEU A 724 -3.67 35.99 24.40
C LEU A 724 -3.16 36.67 25.69
N PRO A 725 -1.86 36.55 26.00
CA PRO A 725 -1.27 37.25 27.13
C PRO A 725 -1.50 38.77 27.08
N GLU A 726 -1.68 39.38 28.25
CA GLU A 726 -1.64 40.84 28.35
C GLU A 726 -0.25 41.34 27.95
N ALA A 727 -0.22 42.43 27.20
CA ALA A 727 0.96 43.23 26.99
C ALA A 727 1.54 43.61 28.37
N PRO A 728 2.84 43.34 28.62
CA PRO A 728 3.51 43.75 29.84
C PRO A 728 3.22 45.22 30.17
N GLN A 729 2.87 45.52 31.44
CA GLN A 729 2.55 46.89 31.88
C GLN A 729 3.70 47.90 31.75
N ARG A 730 4.87 47.49 31.24
CA ARG A 730 6.05 48.34 31.04
C ARG A 730 6.44 48.41 29.57
N GLY A 731 5.93 49.45 28.90
CA GLY A 731 6.43 49.98 27.61
C GLY A 731 5.26 50.32 26.68
N ALA A 732 5.05 51.55 26.19
CA ALA A 732 5.98 52.65 25.94
C ALA A 732 5.52 53.99 26.57
N GLY A 733 6.50 54.76 27.08
CA GLY A 733 6.28 56.15 27.53
C GLY A 733 6.58 56.42 29.01
N ARG A 734 7.84 56.25 29.45
CA ARG A 734 8.44 57.08 30.51
C ARG A 734 9.94 57.27 30.29
N LYS A 735 10.30 58.36 29.61
CA LYS A 735 10.75 59.54 30.36
C LYS A 735 9.71 60.64 30.19
#